data_AF-A0A536UXT6-F1
#
_entry.id   AF-A0A536UXT6-F1
#
_cell.length_a   1.000
_cell.length_b   1.000
_cell.length_c   1.000
_cell.angle_alpha   90.00
_cell.angle_beta   90.00
_cell.angle_gamma   90.00
#
_symmetry.space_group_name_H-M   'P 1'
#
loop_
_entity.id
_entity.type
_entity.pdbx_description
1 polymer ?
#
loop_
_entity_poly.entity_id
_entity_poly.type
_entity_poly.pdbx_seq_one_letter_code
_entity_poly.pdbx_strand_id
1 'polypeptide(L)'
;MPALSSPLLSSLARPALALAVLAAAVALVGCSRSSGAEGGHGGPGGGMPPAAVAVQKVSTSNVPAVYEYVGQTAGSRDVEVRARVAGILLKRNFAEGGAVRQGQSLYSLDPAPFQAALNRADADVASADAKLAQATRTLARLKPLWEARAVSQREYDDAASAEQIARADMKGAQAKRADAVLNVGYTKVESPISGVASRSQVSEGTLVSGPQVLLTTVTQTDPVKVRFGIADTDQMRWRAEVAAGALQLPAHEAFAVEVKLADGTVYPRKGKLLFSDTRVSGNTGTVEAEAEVPNPDGALKPGQFVRVRLLGATRPNAVKVPARAVLEGPQGKFVYVAADGKAMPKPVTVGDQLADGWIISKGLQAGDNLIIDGMARIFFPGAPAHAMFSRFFIDRPIFAAVLSIFFVIAGLSAMRSLPIAQYPEIAPPVVTVTAVYPGASAEVIEQTVAAPLENAINGVEHMIYMGSTSTSNGVVQIQVTFDIGTQVDNAAQVVNNRVKQVESKLPQEVRRQGVTVEKGSSAFLQVLAFYSPDASRSDLDISNYVTLNVLDQLKRVPGTTNVQIFGAKDYAMRVWVRPDRLAQLKLTTGDIAKAINEQNAQFAAGKVGQSPTGGAQEMVYTITTQGRLSDPKQFEEIIVRADEGGSAVRLKDVARVELGSKDYDFIGRINGKAATLVGVFLQPGANALDVAKEVEGTVAKLAARFPKGITYSVPYDTTRFVKVSIEEVVKTLGEAMLLVIAVVFLFLQNWRATLIPVVAVPVSLIGTFAGLLMLGYSINTLTLFGMVLAIGIVVDDAIVVLENVERIMHEEKMLAREAAIKAMREVSGPVIAIVLVLCAVFVPIAFLGGLTGELYRQFAVTIAIAVVISGIVALTLTPSLCVIILKHEHKQPGRFFTWFNNFFHRITGHYVSGVGFMVRRAGIGLMLFGGMVLLAGGLWRVTPGSLVPDEDQGFYISAVILPDGASLERTDKVVNEVIGIIKSNPYNLDVVAFTGFDFLGGGYRNNAATIFVTQKPWHERPVDAQGLVRDLFMKTGHIKEALVLAFNPPPIFGLGTAGGFEFYLQNRGEGGAKRLQEVSQQFMGAASKSKLLGGVQTLWRASSPQLYVDVDRERAKALGVPVDEVFNTLASTLGSYYVNDFNKYGRTWQVLM
;
A
#
# COMPACT_ATOMS: atom_id res chain seq x y z
N MET A 1 -14.08 -26.61 39.87
CA MET A 1 -15.48 -26.67 40.36
C MET A 1 -15.62 -25.72 41.54
N PRO A 2 -16.75 -25.02 41.72
CA PRO A 2 -17.63 -24.50 40.66
C PRO A 2 -18.26 -23.12 40.99
N ALA A 3 -18.62 -22.37 39.94
CA ALA A 3 -19.88 -21.62 39.81
C ALA A 3 -20.01 -21.23 38.33
N LEU A 4 -20.37 -22.16 37.45
CA LEU A 4 -21.74 -22.42 37.00
C LEU A 4 -22.44 -21.16 36.45
N SER A 5 -22.23 -20.87 35.18
CA SER A 5 -23.34 -20.80 34.22
C SER A 5 -22.81 -20.72 32.79
N SER A 6 -23.09 -21.76 32.03
CA SER A 6 -23.16 -21.76 30.57
C SER A 6 -24.32 -22.73 30.25
N PRO A 7 -24.82 -22.85 29.01
CA PRO A 7 -24.55 -22.09 27.79
C PRO A 7 -25.85 -21.92 26.93
N LEU A 8 -25.70 -21.68 25.62
CA LEU A 8 -26.64 -22.06 24.55
C LEU A 8 -27.94 -21.25 24.43
N LEU A 9 -27.98 -20.22 23.57
CA LEU A 9 -29.15 -19.93 22.70
C LEU A 9 -29.01 -18.75 21.71
N SER A 10 -27.86 -18.06 21.61
CA SER A 10 -27.81 -16.82 20.79
C SER A 10 -27.21 -16.94 19.38
N SER A 11 -26.74 -18.11 18.91
CA SER A 11 -26.09 -18.24 17.59
C SER A 11 -26.98 -18.76 16.45
N LEU A 12 -28.23 -19.15 16.72
CA LEU A 12 -29.18 -19.66 15.70
C LEU A 12 -30.18 -18.61 15.20
N ALA A 13 -30.25 -17.43 15.82
CA ALA A 13 -31.31 -16.45 15.53
C ALA A 13 -31.03 -15.52 14.32
N ARG A 14 -29.77 -15.38 13.89
CA ARG A 14 -29.41 -14.47 12.77
C ARG A 14 -29.72 -15.01 11.36
N PRO A 15 -29.55 -16.30 11.03
CA PRO A 15 -29.95 -16.81 9.71
C PRO A 15 -31.48 -16.98 9.60
N ALA A 16 -32.19 -17.19 10.72
CA ALA A 16 -33.64 -17.32 10.76
C ALA A 16 -34.37 -15.99 10.49
N LEU A 17 -33.81 -14.86 10.94
CA LEU A 17 -34.38 -13.53 10.67
C LEU A 17 -34.24 -13.13 9.19
N ALA A 18 -33.14 -13.50 8.54
CA ALA A 18 -32.91 -13.23 7.13
C ALA A 18 -33.84 -14.07 6.22
N LEU A 19 -34.08 -15.34 6.58
CA LEU A 19 -35.09 -16.17 5.90
C LEU A 19 -36.52 -15.68 6.12
N ALA A 20 -36.84 -15.13 7.30
CA ALA A 20 -38.14 -14.57 7.61
C ALA A 20 -38.43 -13.27 6.82
N VAL A 21 -37.41 -12.44 6.59
CA VAL A 21 -37.54 -11.21 5.77
C VAL A 21 -37.68 -11.55 4.28
N LEU A 22 -36.99 -12.58 3.78
CA LEU A 22 -37.18 -13.05 2.40
C LEU A 22 -38.57 -13.70 2.19
N ALA A 23 -39.08 -14.44 3.17
CA ALA A 23 -40.42 -15.02 3.13
C ALA A 23 -41.52 -13.93 3.21
N ALA A 24 -41.29 -12.84 3.93
CA ALA A 24 -42.21 -11.69 4.00
C ALA A 24 -42.28 -10.90 2.68
N ALA A 25 -41.18 -10.83 1.92
CA ALA A 25 -41.16 -10.17 0.61
C ALA A 25 -41.92 -10.97 -0.47
N VAL A 26 -41.93 -12.31 -0.37
CA VAL A 26 -42.71 -13.17 -1.29
C VAL A 26 -44.22 -13.17 -0.94
N ALA A 27 -44.58 -12.91 0.32
CA ALA A 27 -45.97 -12.86 0.75
C ALA A 27 -46.73 -11.56 0.38
N LEU A 28 -46.04 -10.49 -0.01
CA LEU A 28 -46.66 -9.17 -0.29
C LEU A 28 -46.95 -8.88 -1.78
N VAL A 29 -46.64 -9.81 -2.69
CA VAL A 29 -46.95 -9.66 -4.14
C VAL A 29 -48.24 -10.37 -4.55
N GLY A 30 -48.89 -11.13 -3.65
CA GLY A 30 -50.07 -11.93 -3.97
C GLY A 30 -51.35 -11.44 -3.31
N CYS A 31 -51.85 -10.24 -3.62
CA CYS A 31 -53.26 -9.85 -3.36
C CYS A 31 -53.65 -8.60 -4.16
N SER A 32 -54.16 -8.77 -5.38
CA SER A 32 -55.11 -7.80 -5.95
C SER A 32 -56.33 -8.56 -6.46
N ARG A 33 -57.42 -8.41 -5.70
CA ARG A 33 -58.75 -8.89 -6.04
C ARG A 33 -59.31 -8.07 -7.20
N SER A 34 -59.79 -8.79 -8.22
CA SER A 34 -60.69 -8.30 -9.24
C SER A 34 -62.07 -7.98 -8.66
N SER A 35 -62.59 -6.79 -8.94
CA SER A 35 -64.02 -6.49 -8.89
C SER A 35 -64.41 -5.82 -10.20
N GLY A 36 -65.33 -6.46 -10.93
CA GLY A 36 -65.81 -6.01 -12.23
C GLY A 36 -66.87 -4.90 -12.14
N ALA A 37 -67.11 -4.28 -13.28
CA ALA A 37 -68.35 -3.59 -13.62
C ALA A 37 -68.64 -3.79 -15.11
N GLU A 38 -69.80 -4.35 -15.41
CA GLU A 38 -70.37 -4.51 -16.75
C GLU A 38 -70.95 -3.20 -17.30
N GLY A 39 -70.97 -3.09 -18.63
CA GLY A 39 -72.16 -2.68 -19.38
C GLY A 39 -72.24 -1.23 -19.89
N GLY A 40 -72.15 -1.05 -21.22
CA GLY A 40 -72.67 0.14 -21.90
C GLY A 40 -72.09 0.40 -23.30
N HIS A 41 -72.72 -0.17 -24.34
CA HIS A 41 -72.45 0.16 -25.75
C HIS A 41 -72.99 1.54 -26.15
N GLY A 42 -72.22 2.26 -26.98
CA GLY A 42 -72.69 3.38 -27.81
C GLY A 42 -71.53 4.10 -28.51
N GLY A 43 -71.33 3.89 -29.82
CA GLY A 43 -70.50 4.77 -30.66
C GLY A 43 -71.32 5.91 -31.28
N PRO A 44 -70.80 6.65 -32.28
CA PRO A 44 -69.46 7.20 -32.44
C PRO A 44 -69.51 8.75 -32.60
N GLY A 45 -68.37 9.42 -32.43
CA GLY A 45 -68.19 10.81 -32.88
C GLY A 45 -68.14 11.84 -31.76
N GLY A 46 -66.95 12.41 -31.59
CA GLY A 46 -66.68 13.50 -30.66
C GLY A 46 -65.18 13.62 -30.49
N GLY A 47 -64.52 14.39 -31.36
CA GLY A 47 -63.12 14.74 -31.17
C GLY A 47 -62.93 15.30 -29.77
N MET A 48 -61.97 14.74 -29.02
CA MET A 48 -61.57 15.30 -27.73
C MET A 48 -61.16 16.77 -27.95
N PRO A 49 -61.62 17.72 -27.11
CA PRO A 49 -61.11 19.08 -27.16
C PRO A 49 -59.59 19.06 -26.89
N PRO A 50 -58.80 19.94 -27.53
CA PRO A 50 -57.35 19.94 -27.39
C PRO A 50 -56.95 20.08 -25.91
N ALA A 51 -55.91 19.34 -25.52
CA ALA A 51 -55.42 19.31 -24.15
C ALA A 51 -55.09 20.73 -23.66
N ALA A 52 -55.77 21.20 -22.60
CA ALA A 52 -55.50 22.49 -21.99
C ALA A 52 -54.10 22.48 -21.35
N VAL A 53 -53.19 23.30 -21.88
CA VAL A 53 -51.88 23.59 -21.29
C VAL A 53 -51.96 24.93 -20.55
N ALA A 54 -51.39 25.01 -19.35
CA ALA A 54 -51.35 26.24 -18.58
C ALA A 54 -50.22 27.14 -19.11
N VAL A 55 -50.56 28.38 -19.50
CA VAL A 55 -49.63 29.35 -20.07
C VAL A 55 -49.42 30.51 -19.09
N GLN A 56 -48.17 30.88 -18.84
CA GLN A 56 -47.77 32.02 -18.01
C GLN A 56 -46.97 33.02 -18.84
N LYS A 57 -47.29 34.31 -18.73
CA LYS A 57 -46.58 35.37 -19.44
C LYS A 57 -45.28 35.72 -18.72
N VAL A 58 -44.16 35.73 -19.45
CA VAL A 58 -42.82 35.97 -18.91
C VAL A 58 -42.64 37.43 -18.49
N SER A 59 -42.24 37.70 -17.24
CA SER A 59 -41.92 39.02 -16.69
C SER A 59 -40.47 39.11 -16.16
N THR A 60 -39.91 40.33 -16.12
CA THR A 60 -38.56 40.60 -15.62
C THR A 60 -38.61 41.20 -14.21
N SER A 61 -37.69 40.78 -13.33
CA SER A 61 -37.56 41.33 -11.97
C SER A 61 -36.09 41.42 -11.56
N ASN A 62 -35.76 42.35 -10.66
CA ASN A 62 -34.40 42.43 -10.09
C ASN A 62 -34.24 41.33 -9.03
N VAL A 63 -33.29 40.41 -9.24
CA VAL A 63 -33.12 39.24 -8.38
C VAL A 63 -31.82 39.34 -7.59
N PRO A 64 -31.84 39.18 -6.25
CA PRO A 64 -30.61 39.12 -5.46
C PRO A 64 -29.83 37.85 -5.79
N ALA A 65 -28.54 37.98 -6.07
CA ALA A 65 -27.61 36.87 -6.25
C ALA A 65 -26.99 36.55 -4.88
N VAL A 66 -27.28 35.35 -4.36
CA VAL A 66 -26.75 34.85 -3.10
C VAL A 66 -25.89 33.64 -3.37
N TYR A 67 -24.65 33.67 -2.90
CA TYR A 67 -23.68 32.59 -3.08
C TYR A 67 -23.42 31.91 -1.74
N GLU A 68 -23.58 30.60 -1.68
CA GLU A 68 -23.42 29.80 -0.45
C GLU A 68 -22.18 28.90 -0.57
N TYR A 69 -21.27 29.02 0.39
CA TYR A 69 -20.03 28.24 0.46
C TYR A 69 -19.94 27.50 1.79
N VAL A 70 -19.24 26.35 1.80
CA VAL A 70 -18.92 25.67 3.06
C VAL A 70 -17.69 26.34 3.67
N GLY A 71 -17.81 26.74 4.93
CA GLY A 71 -16.73 27.37 5.69
C GLY A 71 -16.52 26.70 7.03
N GLN A 72 -15.37 27.00 7.63
CA GLN A 72 -15.03 26.55 8.97
C GLN A 72 -14.75 27.76 9.85
N THR A 73 -15.35 27.78 11.03
CA THR A 73 -15.08 28.81 12.03
C THR A 73 -13.67 28.61 12.62
N ALA A 74 -12.99 29.69 12.93
CA ALA A 74 -11.69 29.71 13.57
C ALA A 74 -11.66 30.81 14.64
N GLY A 75 -10.82 30.64 15.66
CA GLY A 75 -10.54 31.73 16.60
C GLY A 75 -10.07 32.98 15.86
N SER A 76 -10.46 34.17 16.34
CA SER A 76 -9.90 35.40 15.78
C SER A 76 -8.41 35.50 16.04
N ARG A 77 -7.95 34.93 17.16
CA ARG A 77 -6.55 34.85 17.56
C ARG A 77 -6.32 33.65 18.47
N ASP A 78 -5.36 32.81 18.10
CA ASP A 78 -4.90 31.68 18.91
C ASP A 78 -3.49 31.97 19.42
N VAL A 79 -3.26 31.79 20.72
CA VAL A 79 -1.93 31.94 21.33
C VAL A 79 -1.59 30.70 22.15
N GLU A 80 -0.50 30.05 21.77
CA GLU A 80 0.11 28.96 22.52
C GLU A 80 0.78 29.48 23.79
N VAL A 81 0.38 28.94 24.94
CA VAL A 81 0.98 29.27 26.24
C VAL A 81 2.02 28.20 26.58
N ARG A 82 3.28 28.61 26.68
CA ARG A 82 4.46 27.74 26.93
C ARG A 82 5.21 28.22 28.18
N ALA A 83 5.85 27.31 28.90
CA ALA A 83 6.67 27.65 30.07
C ALA A 83 8.02 28.25 29.65
N ARG A 84 8.43 29.40 30.17
CA ARG A 84 9.72 30.02 29.81
C ARG A 84 10.92 29.44 30.57
N VAL A 85 10.66 28.84 31.72
CA VAL A 85 11.66 28.20 32.58
C VAL A 85 11.24 26.77 32.90
N ALA A 86 12.21 25.90 33.18
CA ALA A 86 11.94 24.51 33.55
C ALA A 86 11.62 24.39 35.05
N GLY A 87 10.61 23.61 35.42
CA GLY A 87 10.19 23.46 36.81
C GLY A 87 9.02 22.51 36.99
N ILE A 88 8.78 22.08 38.23
CA ILE A 88 7.63 21.23 38.57
C ILE A 88 6.38 22.10 38.57
N LEU A 89 5.33 21.66 37.87
CA LEU A 89 4.04 22.33 37.84
C LEU A 89 3.31 22.08 39.16
N LEU A 90 3.23 23.11 40.02
CA LEU A 90 2.59 23.02 41.33
C LEU A 90 1.06 23.08 41.23
N LYS A 91 0.54 23.97 40.38
CA LYS A 91 -0.90 24.23 40.31
C LYS A 91 -1.35 24.79 38.97
N ARG A 92 -2.53 24.34 38.51
CA ARG A 92 -3.30 24.91 37.41
C ARG A 92 -4.36 25.87 37.98
N ASN A 93 -4.32 27.14 37.56
CA ASN A 93 -5.13 28.23 38.11
C ASN A 93 -6.33 28.62 37.21
N PHE A 94 -6.77 27.73 36.32
CA PHE A 94 -7.93 27.93 35.46
C PHE A 94 -8.72 26.62 35.26
N ALA A 95 -10.00 26.76 34.88
CA ALA A 95 -10.83 25.63 34.46
C ALA A 95 -10.70 25.42 32.94
N GLU A 96 -10.49 24.18 32.50
CA GLU A 96 -10.39 23.84 31.08
C GLU A 96 -11.69 24.16 30.35
N GLY A 97 -11.60 24.82 29.19
CA GLY A 97 -12.76 25.35 28.47
C GLY A 97 -13.37 26.60 29.10
N GLY A 98 -12.79 27.13 30.18
CA GLY A 98 -13.22 28.36 30.84
C GLY A 98 -12.62 29.63 30.23
N ALA A 99 -13.28 30.77 30.47
CA ALA A 99 -12.79 32.08 30.07
C ALA A 99 -11.60 32.52 30.94
N VAL A 100 -10.58 33.07 30.31
CA VAL A 100 -9.38 33.61 30.95
C VAL A 100 -9.13 35.04 30.48
N ARG A 101 -8.65 35.90 31.39
CA ARG A 101 -8.30 37.30 31.09
C ARG A 101 -6.80 37.42 30.79
N GLN A 102 -6.42 38.36 29.94
CA GLN A 102 -5.02 38.73 29.76
C GLN A 102 -4.37 39.07 31.11
N GLY A 103 -3.17 38.52 31.38
CA GLY A 103 -2.46 38.64 32.65
C GLY A 103 -2.95 37.71 33.76
N GLN A 104 -4.01 36.91 33.54
CA GLN A 104 -4.45 35.91 34.51
C GLN A 104 -3.41 34.79 34.62
N SER A 105 -3.04 34.43 35.85
CA SER A 105 -2.20 33.26 36.14
C SER A 105 -2.89 31.98 35.65
N LEU A 106 -2.25 31.25 34.74
CA LEU A 106 -2.73 29.95 34.24
C LEU A 106 -2.03 28.80 34.96
N TYR A 107 -0.72 28.91 35.19
CA TYR A 107 0.07 27.89 35.85
C TYR A 107 1.08 28.49 36.83
N SER A 108 1.37 27.76 37.90
CA SER A 108 2.42 28.09 38.86
C SER A 108 3.46 26.96 38.89
N LEU A 109 4.69 27.29 38.53
CA LEU A 109 5.86 26.41 38.61
C LEU A 109 6.56 26.59 39.97
N ASP A 110 7.30 25.59 40.42
CA ASP A 110 8.08 25.68 41.67
C ASP A 110 9.13 26.80 41.61
N PRO A 111 9.01 27.85 42.44
CA PRO A 111 9.94 28.97 42.42
C PRO A 111 11.22 28.72 43.23
N ALA A 112 11.29 27.66 44.06
CA ALA A 112 12.38 27.49 45.01
C ALA A 112 13.78 27.47 44.36
N PRO A 113 14.02 26.78 43.22
CA PRO A 113 15.33 26.80 42.56
C PRO A 113 15.73 28.19 42.05
N PHE A 114 14.75 28.96 41.53
CA PHE A 114 14.97 30.29 40.98
C PHE A 114 15.16 31.35 42.07
N GLN A 115 14.45 31.20 43.20
CA GLN A 115 14.65 32.05 44.36
C GLN A 115 16.04 31.85 44.98
N ALA A 116 16.53 30.60 45.03
CA ALA A 116 17.89 30.32 45.46
C ALA A 116 18.93 30.94 44.51
N ALA A 117 18.68 30.90 43.19
CA ALA A 117 19.55 31.54 42.21
C ALA A 117 19.57 33.08 42.35
N LEU A 118 18.42 33.70 42.63
CA LEU A 118 18.33 35.14 42.91
C LEU A 118 19.12 35.51 44.16
N ASN A 119 18.93 34.77 45.26
CA ASN A 119 19.68 35.01 46.50
C ASN A 119 21.20 34.90 46.29
N ARG A 120 21.65 33.98 45.43
CA ARG A 120 23.06 33.85 45.05
C ARG A 120 23.54 35.04 44.23
N ALA A 121 22.74 35.50 43.26
CA ALA A 121 23.08 36.66 42.44
C ALA A 121 23.11 37.96 43.27
N ASP A 122 22.23 38.11 44.26
CA ASP A 122 22.28 39.22 45.22
C ASP A 122 23.59 39.21 46.02
N ALA A 123 24.06 38.04 46.46
CA ALA A 123 25.35 37.90 47.14
C ALA A 123 26.54 38.22 46.22
N ASP A 124 26.49 37.83 44.94
CA ASP A 124 27.52 38.17 43.96
C ASP A 124 27.60 39.69 43.71
N VAL A 125 26.46 40.39 43.65
CA VAL A 125 26.39 41.85 43.55
C VAL A 125 27.01 42.50 44.78
N ALA A 126 26.66 42.04 45.98
CA ALA A 126 27.24 42.56 47.21
C ALA A 126 28.77 42.35 47.28
N SER A 127 29.27 41.20 46.81
CA SER A 127 30.70 40.91 46.74
C SER A 127 31.43 41.81 45.73
N ALA A 128 30.84 42.00 44.55
CA ALA A 128 31.43 42.85 43.51
C ALA A 128 31.42 44.34 43.91
N ASP A 129 30.37 44.81 44.59
CA ASP A 129 30.29 46.15 45.14
C ASP A 129 31.40 46.41 46.18
N ALA A 130 31.63 45.45 47.08
CA ALA A 130 32.70 45.54 48.06
C ALA A 130 34.09 45.62 47.42
N LYS A 131 34.35 44.83 46.36
CA LYS A 131 35.60 44.86 45.59
C LYS A 131 35.79 46.18 44.85
N LEU A 132 34.74 46.69 44.21
CA LEU A 132 34.77 47.99 43.53
C LEU A 132 35.04 49.12 44.53
N ALA A 133 34.38 49.10 45.69
CA ALA A 133 34.61 50.09 46.74
C ALA A 133 36.04 50.06 47.27
N GLN A 134 36.65 48.87 47.40
CA GLN A 134 38.06 48.73 47.78
C GLN A 134 39.00 49.28 46.69
N ALA A 135 38.79 48.91 45.43
CA ALA A 135 39.62 49.37 44.31
C ALA A 135 39.52 50.89 44.13
N THR A 136 38.32 51.45 44.25
CA THR A 136 38.07 52.90 44.18
C THR A 136 38.79 53.66 45.29
N ARG A 137 38.74 53.17 46.54
CA ARG A 137 39.48 53.79 47.66
C ARG A 137 40.99 53.73 47.44
N THR A 138 41.51 52.63 46.91
CA THR A 138 42.94 52.47 46.62
C THR A 138 43.39 53.47 45.54
N LEU A 139 42.63 53.58 44.45
CA LEU A 139 42.90 54.56 43.39
C LEU A 139 42.81 56.00 43.89
N ALA A 140 41.78 56.33 44.68
CA ALA A 140 41.61 57.66 45.27
C ALA A 140 42.76 58.04 46.22
N ARG A 141 43.33 57.06 46.94
CA ARG A 141 44.51 57.26 47.79
C ARG A 141 45.79 57.46 46.98
N LEU A 142 45.94 56.74 45.87
CA LEU A 142 47.15 56.79 45.04
C LEU A 142 47.19 57.98 44.09
N LYS A 143 46.04 58.51 43.65
CA LYS A 143 45.95 59.65 42.73
C LYS A 143 46.72 60.90 43.21
N PRO A 144 46.50 61.45 44.43
CA PRO A 144 47.26 62.62 44.90
C PRO A 144 48.74 62.31 45.13
N LEU A 145 49.09 61.07 45.50
CA LEU A 145 50.48 60.63 45.65
C LEU A 145 51.20 60.57 44.29
N TRP A 146 50.50 60.16 43.23
CA TRP A 146 51.03 60.14 41.87
C TRP A 146 51.22 61.57 41.33
N GLU A 147 50.24 62.45 41.56
CA GLU A 147 50.34 63.88 41.21
C GLU A 147 51.52 64.56 41.93
N ALA A 148 51.82 64.15 43.16
CA ALA A 148 52.99 64.59 43.94
C ALA A 148 54.31 63.85 43.61
N ARG A 149 54.33 62.96 42.60
CA ARG A 149 55.46 62.10 42.21
C ARG A 149 56.01 61.19 43.32
N ALA A 150 55.17 60.81 44.28
CA ALA A 150 55.52 59.95 45.41
C ALA A 150 55.29 58.44 45.15
N VAL A 151 54.62 58.07 44.06
CA VAL A 151 54.42 56.67 43.61
C VAL A 151 54.72 56.53 42.11
N SER A 152 55.05 55.33 41.66
CA SER A 152 55.41 55.08 40.26
C SER A 152 54.18 55.13 39.33
N GLN A 153 54.38 55.45 38.05
CA GLN A 153 53.29 55.42 37.05
C GLN A 153 52.67 54.02 36.95
N ARG A 154 53.48 52.97 37.04
CA ARG A 154 53.01 51.58 37.04
C ARG A 154 52.03 51.29 38.19
N GLU A 155 52.35 51.72 39.41
CA GLU A 155 51.47 51.49 40.57
C GLU A 155 50.12 52.23 40.46
N TYR A 156 50.12 53.42 39.84
CA TYR A 156 48.87 54.15 39.54
C TYR A 156 48.05 53.45 38.45
N ASP A 157 48.70 53.05 37.35
CA ASP A 157 48.05 52.36 36.23
C ASP A 157 47.50 50.98 36.64
N ASP A 158 48.20 50.25 37.50
CA ASP A 158 47.74 48.98 38.08
C ASP A 158 46.49 49.18 38.96
N ALA A 159 46.46 50.24 39.78
CA ALA A 159 45.30 50.57 40.61
C ALA A 159 44.10 51.06 39.78
N ALA A 160 44.35 51.83 38.70
CA ALA A 160 43.32 52.27 37.77
C ALA A 160 42.72 51.08 37.01
N SER A 161 43.57 50.16 36.53
CA SER A 161 43.14 48.92 35.87
C SER A 161 42.32 48.03 36.81
N ALA A 162 42.74 47.90 38.07
CA ALA A 162 42.01 47.12 39.08
C ALA A 162 40.62 47.71 39.38
N GLU A 163 40.47 49.03 39.42
CA GLU A 163 39.16 49.70 39.56
C GLU A 163 38.27 49.44 38.33
N GLN A 164 38.84 49.54 37.13
CA GLN A 164 38.12 49.29 35.89
C GLN A 164 37.64 47.83 35.78
N ILE A 165 38.46 46.86 36.18
CA ILE A 165 38.09 45.44 36.24
C ILE A 165 36.97 45.22 37.27
N ALA A 166 37.11 45.75 38.49
CA ALA A 166 36.10 45.61 39.54
C ALA A 166 34.76 46.26 39.14
N ARG A 167 34.80 47.35 38.37
CA ARG A 167 33.60 48.01 37.81
C ARG A 167 32.92 47.15 36.75
N ALA A 168 33.69 46.49 35.89
CA ALA A 168 33.17 45.54 34.92
C ALA A 168 32.54 44.31 35.61
N ASP A 169 33.19 43.78 36.66
CA ASP A 169 32.67 42.68 37.47
C ASP A 169 31.34 43.03 38.15
N MET A 170 31.23 44.24 38.71
CA MET A 170 29.98 44.74 39.30
C MET A 170 28.85 44.80 38.26
N LYS A 171 29.14 45.30 37.06
CA LYS A 171 28.18 45.34 35.97
C LYS A 171 27.75 43.93 35.54
N GLY A 172 28.69 42.97 35.50
CA GLY A 172 28.41 41.56 35.23
C GLY A 172 27.52 40.91 36.30
N ALA A 173 27.78 41.19 37.58
CA ALA A 173 26.96 40.70 38.68
C ALA A 173 25.53 41.28 38.65
N GLN A 174 25.39 42.58 38.34
CA GLN A 174 24.08 43.22 38.17
C GLN A 174 23.26 42.61 37.02
N ALA A 175 23.90 42.26 35.91
CA ALA A 175 23.23 41.58 34.80
C ALA A 175 22.72 40.19 35.22
N LYS A 176 23.54 39.39 35.92
CA LYS A 176 23.12 38.08 36.45
C LYS A 176 21.95 38.19 37.43
N ARG A 177 21.93 39.22 38.28
CA ARG A 177 20.80 39.50 39.17
C ARG A 177 19.54 39.81 38.38
N ALA A 178 19.63 40.65 37.34
CA ALA A 178 18.49 40.97 36.48
C ALA A 178 17.90 39.72 35.82
N ASP A 179 18.75 38.82 35.31
CA ASP A 179 18.31 37.53 34.74
C ASP A 179 17.64 36.64 35.78
N ALA A 180 18.18 36.55 37.00
CA ALA A 180 17.59 35.75 38.07
C ALA A 180 16.21 36.29 38.51
N VAL A 181 16.03 37.62 38.56
CA VAL A 181 14.72 38.25 38.82
C VAL A 181 13.70 37.89 37.75
N LEU A 182 14.09 37.93 36.47
CA LEU A 182 13.21 37.56 35.35
C LEU A 182 12.79 36.09 35.44
N ASN A 183 13.72 35.19 35.76
CA ASN A 183 13.43 33.76 35.88
C ASN A 183 12.46 33.45 37.03
N VAL A 184 12.56 34.15 38.16
CA VAL A 184 11.56 34.05 39.24
C VAL A 184 10.19 34.52 38.74
N GLY A 185 10.12 35.62 37.98
CA GLY A 185 8.87 36.09 37.37
C GLY A 185 8.25 35.06 36.41
N TYR A 186 9.07 34.34 35.65
CA TYR A 186 8.63 33.31 34.70
C TYR A 186 8.08 32.03 35.34
N THR A 187 8.19 31.88 36.66
CA THR A 187 7.55 30.77 37.39
C THR A 187 6.02 30.89 37.40
N LYS A 188 5.49 32.10 37.19
CA LYS A 188 4.07 32.36 37.04
C LYS A 188 3.74 32.52 35.55
N VAL A 189 3.09 31.52 34.97
CA VAL A 189 2.73 31.54 33.55
C VAL A 189 1.37 32.19 33.40
N GLU A 190 1.33 33.37 32.77
CA GLU A 190 0.12 34.18 32.60
C GLU A 190 -0.43 34.13 31.18
N SER A 191 -1.74 34.38 31.03
CA SER A 191 -2.39 34.42 29.72
C SER A 191 -1.97 35.67 28.93
N PRO A 192 -1.46 35.53 27.70
CA PRO A 192 -1.04 36.67 26.88
C PRO A 192 -2.22 37.44 26.26
N ILE A 193 -3.40 36.82 26.18
CA ILE A 193 -4.63 37.42 25.65
C ILE A 193 -5.85 37.01 26.51
N SER A 194 -6.96 37.74 26.37
CA SER A 194 -8.25 37.32 26.91
C SER A 194 -8.93 36.37 25.92
N GLY A 195 -9.47 35.25 26.40
CA GLY A 195 -10.08 34.24 25.54
C GLY A 195 -10.55 33.02 26.31
N VAL A 196 -10.76 31.91 25.64
CA VAL A 196 -11.10 30.61 26.24
C VAL A 196 -9.84 29.75 26.27
N ALA A 197 -9.48 29.22 27.44
CA ALA A 197 -8.34 28.33 27.58
C ALA A 197 -8.73 26.89 27.24
N SER A 198 -7.97 26.25 26.35
CA SER A 198 -8.16 24.85 25.95
C SER A 198 -7.71 23.88 27.06
N ARG A 199 -7.80 22.58 26.78
CA ARG A 199 -7.31 21.54 27.71
C ARG A 199 -5.82 21.73 28.00
N SER A 200 -5.45 21.49 29.26
CA SER A 200 -4.06 21.42 29.67
C SER A 200 -3.43 20.16 29.07
N GLN A 201 -2.26 20.28 28.45
CA GLN A 201 -1.50 19.14 27.92
C GLN A 201 -0.60 18.49 28.98
N VAL A 202 -0.50 19.10 30.16
CA VAL A 202 0.31 18.63 31.28
C VAL A 202 -0.52 18.59 32.57
N SER A 203 -0.23 17.63 33.43
CA SER A 203 -0.88 17.42 34.73
C SER A 203 -0.08 18.08 35.88
N GLU A 204 -0.75 18.42 36.98
CA GLU A 204 -0.09 18.86 38.22
C GLU A 204 0.91 17.80 38.71
N GLY A 205 2.06 18.24 39.19
CA GLY A 205 3.19 17.37 39.57
C GLY A 205 4.13 16.99 38.41
N THR A 206 3.81 17.34 37.16
CA THR A 206 4.69 17.08 36.01
C THR A 206 5.88 18.04 35.98
N LEU A 207 7.09 17.51 35.71
CA LEU A 207 8.27 18.33 35.44
C LEU A 207 8.20 18.90 34.01
N VAL A 208 8.15 20.23 33.89
CA VAL A 208 8.14 20.92 32.60
C VAL A 208 9.57 21.27 32.20
N SER A 209 10.02 20.81 31.03
CA SER A 209 11.42 20.94 30.58
C SER A 209 11.78 22.29 29.91
N GLY A 210 10.91 23.30 29.97
CA GLY A 210 11.14 24.65 29.44
C GLY A 210 10.28 25.03 28.21
N PRO A 211 10.73 25.96 27.33
CA PRO A 211 9.91 26.62 26.30
C PRO A 211 9.39 25.74 25.17
N GLN A 212 9.89 24.51 25.06
CA GLN A 212 9.42 23.55 24.06
C GLN A 212 8.09 22.88 24.45
N VAL A 213 7.71 22.93 25.72
CA VAL A 213 6.50 22.27 26.22
C VAL A 213 5.30 23.21 26.10
N LEU A 214 4.31 22.82 25.29
CA LEU A 214 3.02 23.47 25.21
C LEU A 214 2.19 23.12 26.45
N LEU A 215 1.73 24.13 27.20
CA LEU A 215 0.90 23.93 28.38
C LEU A 215 -0.58 23.92 28.01
N THR A 216 -1.04 24.98 27.35
CA THR A 216 -2.40 25.12 26.83
C THR A 216 -2.43 26.13 25.68
N THR A 217 -3.56 26.25 24.99
CA THR A 217 -3.81 27.28 23.97
C THR A 217 -4.95 28.17 24.45
N VAL A 218 -4.80 29.48 24.33
CA VAL A 218 -5.87 30.45 24.60
C VAL A 218 -6.38 30.98 23.27
N THR A 219 -7.67 30.81 23.04
CA THR A 219 -8.33 31.19 21.79
C THR A 219 -9.30 32.33 22.06
N GLN A 220 -9.17 33.43 21.32
CA GLN A 220 -10.16 34.50 21.31
C GLN A 220 -11.32 34.13 20.39
N THR A 221 -12.52 34.02 20.95
CA THR A 221 -13.73 33.54 20.26
C THR A 221 -14.71 34.64 19.85
N ASP A 222 -14.46 35.89 20.27
CA ASP A 222 -15.24 37.07 19.87
C ASP A 222 -14.31 38.23 19.45
N PRO A 223 -14.37 38.70 18.18
CA PRO A 223 -15.15 38.12 17.08
C PRO A 223 -14.61 36.73 16.67
N VAL A 224 -15.39 35.95 15.91
CA VAL A 224 -14.96 34.68 15.32
C VAL A 224 -14.66 34.86 13.84
N LYS A 225 -13.65 34.16 13.31
CA LYS A 225 -13.34 34.15 11.88
C LYS A 225 -14.01 32.97 11.22
N VAL A 226 -14.40 33.11 9.96
CA VAL A 226 -14.91 32.01 9.13
C VAL A 226 -14.10 31.96 7.85
N ARG A 227 -13.40 30.85 7.63
CA ARG A 227 -12.61 30.61 6.41
C ARG A 227 -13.40 29.74 5.46
N PHE A 228 -13.46 30.11 4.19
CA PHE A 228 -14.17 29.36 3.16
C PHE A 228 -13.50 29.55 1.79
N GLY A 229 -13.59 28.54 0.94
CA GLY A 229 -13.05 28.59 -0.42
C GLY A 229 -14.11 29.05 -1.43
N ILE A 230 -13.78 30.04 -2.25
CA ILE A 230 -14.56 30.44 -3.43
C ILE A 230 -13.95 29.72 -4.64
N ALA A 231 -14.74 28.98 -5.41
CA ALA A 231 -14.23 28.27 -6.58
C ALA A 231 -13.70 29.26 -7.65
N ASP A 232 -12.55 28.94 -8.26
CA ASP A 232 -11.95 29.79 -9.31
C ASP A 232 -12.90 29.99 -10.50
N THR A 233 -13.69 28.95 -10.81
CA THR A 233 -14.76 29.00 -11.83
C THR A 233 -15.84 30.03 -11.51
N ASP A 234 -16.19 30.23 -10.22
CA ASP A 234 -17.19 31.20 -9.81
C ASP A 234 -16.65 32.63 -9.92
N GLN A 235 -15.39 32.88 -9.57
CA GLN A 235 -14.75 34.18 -9.76
C GLN A 235 -14.64 34.56 -11.25
N MET A 236 -14.23 33.62 -12.11
CA MET A 236 -14.18 33.84 -13.56
C MET A 236 -15.57 34.19 -14.12
N ARG A 237 -16.61 33.48 -13.66
CA ARG A 237 -18.00 33.74 -14.03
C ARG A 237 -18.46 35.12 -13.58
N TRP A 238 -18.20 35.52 -12.34
CA TRP A 238 -18.58 36.86 -11.85
C TRP A 238 -17.90 37.97 -12.66
N ARG A 239 -16.61 37.83 -12.98
CA ARG A 239 -15.89 38.81 -13.82
C ARG A 239 -16.52 38.95 -15.20
N ALA A 240 -16.92 37.84 -15.82
CA ALA A 240 -17.61 37.85 -17.11
C ALA A 240 -19.01 38.48 -17.01
N GLU A 241 -19.79 38.17 -15.97
CA GLU A 241 -21.14 38.71 -15.77
C GLU A 241 -21.15 40.21 -15.44
N VAL A 242 -20.16 40.69 -14.66
CA VAL A 242 -19.99 42.12 -14.37
C VAL A 242 -19.59 42.88 -15.63
N ALA A 243 -18.64 42.35 -16.43
CA ALA A 243 -18.24 42.95 -17.70
C ALA A 243 -19.40 43.02 -18.72
N ALA A 244 -20.33 42.06 -18.66
CA ALA A 244 -21.54 42.02 -19.50
C ALA A 244 -22.72 42.84 -18.94
N GLY A 245 -22.59 43.50 -17.78
CA GLY A 245 -23.67 44.24 -17.12
C GLY A 245 -24.80 43.38 -16.54
N ALA A 246 -24.60 42.05 -16.46
CA ALA A 246 -25.58 41.07 -16.00
C ALA A 246 -25.57 40.86 -14.47
N LEU A 247 -24.50 41.27 -13.79
CA LEU A 247 -24.33 41.19 -12.34
C LEU A 247 -23.78 42.51 -11.81
N GLN A 248 -24.44 43.08 -10.80
CA GLN A 248 -23.99 44.29 -10.11
C GLN A 248 -23.47 43.90 -8.72
N LEU A 249 -22.18 44.10 -8.49
CA LEU A 249 -21.52 43.84 -7.20
C LEU A 249 -21.68 45.05 -6.26
N PRO A 250 -21.69 44.84 -4.94
CA PRO A 250 -21.74 45.93 -3.96
C PRO A 250 -20.46 46.80 -4.02
N ALA A 251 -20.60 48.10 -3.77
CA ALA A 251 -19.47 49.04 -3.79
C ALA A 251 -18.36 48.62 -2.81
N HIS A 252 -17.10 48.72 -3.24
CA HIS A 252 -15.90 48.33 -2.48
C HIS A 252 -15.82 46.84 -2.06
N GLU A 253 -16.51 45.91 -2.75
CA GLU A 253 -16.50 44.47 -2.45
C GLU A 253 -16.95 44.12 -1.01
N ALA A 254 -17.69 45.02 -0.37
CA ALA A 254 -18.18 44.88 1.00
C ALA A 254 -19.39 43.92 1.08
N PHE A 255 -19.16 42.63 0.83
CA PHE A 255 -20.17 41.60 1.00
C PHE A 255 -20.57 41.47 2.47
N ALA A 256 -21.87 41.50 2.74
CA ALA A 256 -22.41 41.12 4.03
C ALA A 256 -22.45 39.59 4.10
N VAL A 257 -21.92 39.02 5.19
CA VAL A 257 -21.76 37.58 5.37
C VAL A 257 -22.82 37.09 6.34
N GLU A 258 -23.68 36.19 5.88
CA GLU A 258 -24.64 35.48 6.74
C GLU A 258 -24.13 34.06 6.99
N VAL A 259 -24.09 33.65 8.25
CA VAL A 259 -23.65 32.31 8.65
C VAL A 259 -24.86 31.44 8.93
N LYS A 260 -24.92 30.26 8.32
CA LYS A 260 -25.94 29.24 8.55
C LYS A 260 -25.30 28.05 9.24
N LEU A 261 -25.90 27.62 10.35
CA LEU A 261 -25.44 26.47 11.13
C LEU A 261 -25.80 25.16 10.42
N ALA A 262 -25.18 24.05 10.85
CA ALA A 262 -25.39 22.73 10.25
C ALA A 262 -26.85 22.22 10.35
N ASP A 263 -27.59 22.65 11.37
CA ASP A 263 -29.03 22.39 11.54
C ASP A 263 -29.93 23.23 10.61
N GLY A 264 -29.33 24.10 9.80
CA GLY A 264 -30.00 24.97 8.86
C GLY A 264 -30.51 26.29 9.45
N THR A 265 -30.30 26.54 10.75
CA THR A 265 -30.66 27.82 11.37
C THR A 265 -29.68 28.93 10.97
N VAL A 266 -30.20 30.15 10.80
CA VAL A 266 -29.38 31.31 10.43
C VAL A 266 -28.88 32.00 11.70
N TYR A 267 -27.58 32.23 11.78
CA TYR A 267 -26.97 32.96 12.88
C TYR A 267 -27.43 34.44 12.85
N PRO A 268 -27.97 34.97 13.95
CA PRO A 268 -28.70 36.25 13.94
C PRO A 268 -27.83 37.47 13.64
N ARG A 269 -26.51 37.39 13.81
CA ARG A 269 -25.58 38.51 13.57
C ARG A 269 -24.87 38.32 12.24
N LYS A 270 -24.91 39.36 11.40
CA LYS A 270 -24.21 39.37 10.11
C LYS A 270 -22.74 39.72 10.31
N GLY A 271 -21.88 39.03 9.59
CA GLY A 271 -20.45 39.32 9.49
C GLY A 271 -20.10 40.18 8.28
N LYS A 272 -18.82 40.50 8.17
CA LYS A 272 -18.23 41.21 7.03
C LYS A 272 -17.13 40.35 6.40
N LEU A 273 -17.03 40.36 5.07
CA LEU A 273 -15.88 39.80 4.40
C LEU A 273 -14.63 40.64 4.72
N LEU A 274 -13.56 40.03 5.21
CA LEU A 274 -12.32 40.73 5.54
C LEU A 274 -11.41 40.83 4.32
N PHE A 275 -11.14 39.70 3.67
CA PHE A 275 -10.34 39.64 2.46
C PHE A 275 -10.60 38.34 1.70
N SER A 276 -10.31 38.37 0.40
CA SER A 276 -10.19 37.20 -0.48
C SER A 276 -8.75 37.17 -0.98
N ASP A 277 -8.11 36.01 -0.96
CA ASP A 277 -6.75 35.85 -1.47
C ASP A 277 -6.70 36.14 -2.99
N THR A 278 -5.52 36.45 -3.49
CA THR A 278 -5.23 36.59 -4.93
C THR A 278 -4.69 35.29 -5.54
N ARG A 279 -4.28 34.33 -4.70
CA ARG A 279 -3.75 33.04 -5.13
C ARG A 279 -4.82 31.95 -5.13
N VAL A 280 -4.90 31.19 -6.22
CA VAL A 280 -5.71 29.96 -6.29
C VAL A 280 -4.92 28.81 -5.67
N SER A 281 -5.54 28.05 -4.77
CA SER A 281 -4.97 26.83 -4.21
C SER A 281 -4.84 25.75 -5.29
N GLY A 282 -3.62 25.26 -5.53
CA GLY A 282 -3.34 24.23 -6.53
C GLY A 282 -3.94 22.85 -6.22
N ASN A 283 -4.33 22.60 -4.96
CA ASN A 283 -4.92 21.33 -4.54
C ASN A 283 -6.45 21.31 -4.69
N THR A 284 -7.11 22.46 -4.52
CA THR A 284 -8.58 22.54 -4.45
C THR A 284 -9.22 23.38 -5.56
N GLY A 285 -8.43 24.15 -6.32
CA GLY A 285 -8.96 25.05 -7.36
C GLY A 285 -9.84 26.17 -6.80
N THR A 286 -9.65 26.53 -5.53
CA THR A 286 -10.41 27.59 -4.84
C THR A 286 -9.49 28.72 -4.40
N VAL A 287 -10.02 29.93 -4.34
CA VAL A 287 -9.44 31.10 -3.68
C VAL A 287 -9.93 31.12 -2.23
N GLU A 288 -9.03 31.20 -1.26
CA GLU A 288 -9.42 31.31 0.14
C GLU A 288 -9.97 32.70 0.46
N ALA A 289 -11.09 32.74 1.19
CA ALA A 289 -11.71 33.95 1.69
C ALA A 289 -11.97 33.84 3.20
N GLU A 290 -11.82 34.96 3.90
CA GLU A 290 -12.01 35.03 5.36
C GLU A 290 -13.04 36.10 5.71
N ALA A 291 -14.00 35.75 6.55
CA ALA A 291 -15.02 36.65 7.07
C ALA A 291 -14.91 36.80 8.60
N GLU A 292 -15.23 37.98 9.10
CA GLU A 292 -15.31 38.28 10.53
C GLU A 292 -16.78 38.36 10.96
N VAL A 293 -17.14 37.57 11.99
CA VAL A 293 -18.51 37.46 12.49
C VAL A 293 -18.49 37.75 14.00
N PRO A 294 -19.29 38.71 14.50
CA PRO A 294 -19.42 38.95 15.94
C PRO A 294 -19.98 37.73 16.67
N ASN A 295 -19.38 37.32 17.79
CA ASN A 295 -19.77 36.12 18.55
C ASN A 295 -19.74 36.34 20.08
N PRO A 296 -20.39 37.38 20.62
CA PRO A 296 -20.31 37.72 22.05
C PRO A 296 -20.99 36.68 22.96
N ASP A 297 -21.95 35.93 22.41
CA ASP A 297 -22.71 34.90 23.14
C ASP A 297 -22.02 33.52 23.10
N GLY A 298 -20.87 33.41 22.41
CA GLY A 298 -20.09 32.16 22.30
C GLY A 298 -20.78 31.02 21.54
N ALA A 299 -21.82 31.32 20.78
CA ALA A 299 -22.63 30.34 20.05
C ALA A 299 -21.84 29.62 18.93
N LEU A 300 -20.91 30.33 18.29
CA LEU A 300 -20.01 29.76 17.29
C LEU A 300 -18.74 29.25 17.96
N LYS A 301 -18.46 27.96 17.86
CA LYS A 301 -17.23 27.36 18.39
C LYS A 301 -16.14 27.30 17.31
N PRO A 302 -14.85 27.52 17.63
CA PRO A 302 -13.77 27.28 16.69
C PRO A 302 -13.77 25.83 16.17
N GLY A 303 -13.49 25.64 14.88
CA GLY A 303 -13.49 24.34 14.20
C GLY A 303 -14.85 23.85 13.71
N GLN A 304 -15.94 24.58 14.00
CA GLN A 304 -17.30 24.24 13.59
C GLN A 304 -17.51 24.49 12.08
N PHE A 305 -18.08 23.51 11.39
CA PHE A 305 -18.50 23.68 9.99
C PHE A 305 -19.78 24.51 9.92
N VAL A 306 -19.76 25.52 9.06
CA VAL A 306 -20.87 26.43 8.80
C VAL A 306 -21.04 26.65 7.30
N ARG A 307 -22.19 27.15 6.89
CA ARG A 307 -22.39 27.61 5.50
C ARG A 307 -22.41 29.13 5.47
N VAL A 308 -21.59 29.71 4.61
CA VAL A 308 -21.40 31.15 4.45
C VAL A 308 -22.19 31.62 3.24
N ARG A 309 -23.14 32.53 3.45
CA ARG A 309 -23.91 33.18 2.38
C ARG A 309 -23.40 34.59 2.17
N LEU A 310 -22.89 34.87 0.97
CA LEU A 310 -22.49 36.21 0.55
C LEU A 310 -23.71 36.97 0.02
N LEU A 311 -24.02 38.10 0.65
CA LEU A 311 -25.15 38.97 0.31
C LEU A 311 -24.64 40.30 -0.26
N GLY A 312 -25.37 40.85 -1.23
CA GLY A 312 -25.12 42.20 -1.76
C GLY A 312 -25.00 42.30 -3.28
N ALA A 313 -24.93 41.18 -4.01
CA ALA A 313 -24.95 41.20 -5.47
C ALA A 313 -26.39 41.15 -6.01
N THR A 314 -26.69 41.90 -7.06
CA THR A 314 -28.01 41.93 -7.70
C THR A 314 -27.90 41.72 -9.21
N ARG A 315 -28.89 41.03 -9.79
CA ARG A 315 -29.04 40.88 -11.24
C ARG A 315 -30.22 41.72 -11.72
N PRO A 316 -29.98 42.84 -12.42
CA PRO A 316 -31.05 43.68 -12.94
C PRO A 316 -31.76 43.02 -14.13
N ASN A 317 -33.08 43.20 -14.24
CA ASN A 317 -33.90 42.75 -15.38
C ASN A 317 -33.85 41.23 -15.69
N ALA A 318 -33.68 40.37 -14.69
CA ALA A 318 -33.61 38.91 -14.90
C ALA A 318 -34.99 38.31 -15.23
N VAL A 319 -35.03 37.44 -16.24
CA VAL A 319 -36.21 36.66 -16.63
C VAL A 319 -36.31 35.42 -15.75
N LYS A 320 -37.33 35.34 -14.90
CA LYS A 320 -37.55 34.21 -13.99
C LYS A 320 -38.61 33.25 -14.55
N VAL A 321 -38.27 31.98 -14.61
CA VAL A 321 -39.12 30.90 -15.14
C VAL A 321 -39.28 29.79 -14.11
N PRO A 322 -40.48 29.23 -13.86
CA PRO A 322 -40.65 28.11 -12.92
C PRO A 322 -39.78 26.91 -13.28
N ALA A 323 -39.25 26.21 -12.27
CA ALA A 323 -38.24 25.16 -12.46
C ALA A 323 -38.71 24.04 -13.40
N ARG A 324 -40.01 23.75 -13.37
CA ARG A 324 -40.66 22.70 -14.16
C ARG A 324 -40.74 23.01 -15.66
N ALA A 325 -40.67 24.28 -16.05
CA ALA A 325 -40.86 24.70 -17.45
C ALA A 325 -39.59 24.59 -18.32
N VAL A 326 -38.43 24.31 -17.71
CA VAL A 326 -37.15 24.13 -18.40
C VAL A 326 -36.88 22.64 -18.56
N LEU A 327 -36.73 22.21 -19.81
CA LEU A 327 -36.43 20.84 -20.20
C LEU A 327 -35.02 20.74 -20.78
N GLU A 328 -34.43 19.56 -20.72
CA GLU A 328 -33.05 19.30 -21.17
C GLU A 328 -33.09 18.44 -22.44
N GLY A 329 -32.45 18.91 -23.51
CA GLY A 329 -32.46 18.26 -24.81
C GLY A 329 -31.06 18.14 -25.44
N PRO A 330 -30.94 17.47 -26.60
CA PRO A 330 -29.64 17.18 -27.24
C PRO A 330 -28.83 18.43 -27.64
N GLN A 331 -29.48 19.58 -27.80
CA GLN A 331 -28.86 20.87 -28.15
C GLN A 331 -28.79 21.85 -26.96
N GLY A 332 -29.01 21.37 -25.73
CA GLY A 332 -29.03 22.17 -24.51
C GLY A 332 -30.42 22.30 -23.90
N LYS A 333 -30.56 23.14 -22.87
CA LYS A 333 -31.85 23.38 -22.19
C LYS A 333 -32.78 24.20 -23.08
N PHE A 334 -34.07 23.93 -23.03
CA PHE A 334 -35.09 24.62 -23.83
C PHE A 334 -36.41 24.73 -23.06
N VAL A 335 -37.29 25.62 -23.50
CA VAL A 335 -38.65 25.80 -22.96
C VAL A 335 -39.67 25.72 -24.08
N TYR A 336 -40.94 25.42 -23.76
CA TYR A 336 -42.02 25.49 -24.75
C TYR A 336 -42.73 26.85 -24.68
N VAL A 337 -42.77 27.55 -25.82
CA VAL A 337 -43.54 28.80 -25.97
C VAL A 337 -44.74 28.53 -26.87
N ALA A 338 -45.91 29.05 -26.48
CA ALA A 338 -47.15 28.94 -27.25
C ALA A 338 -47.22 30.09 -28.27
N ALA A 339 -47.08 29.76 -29.55
CA ALA A 339 -47.25 30.67 -30.68
C ALA A 339 -48.21 30.02 -31.70
N ASP A 340 -49.19 30.79 -32.21
CA ASP A 340 -50.20 30.34 -33.19
C ASP A 340 -50.90 29.00 -32.83
N GLY A 341 -51.24 28.81 -31.56
CA GLY A 341 -51.94 27.62 -31.08
C GLY A 341 -51.09 26.33 -31.07
N LYS A 342 -49.77 26.41 -31.25
CA LYS A 342 -48.84 25.27 -31.22
C LYS A 342 -47.70 25.47 -30.21
N ALA A 343 -47.28 24.39 -29.56
CA ALA A 343 -46.15 24.39 -28.64
C ALA A 343 -44.84 24.21 -29.42
N MET A 344 -44.01 25.25 -29.47
CA MET A 344 -42.70 25.20 -30.14
C MET A 344 -41.57 25.23 -29.12
N PRO A 345 -40.57 24.31 -29.22
CA PRO A 345 -39.40 24.34 -28.35
C PRO A 345 -38.52 25.53 -28.73
N LYS A 346 -38.24 26.40 -27.76
CA LYS A 346 -37.33 27.54 -27.88
C LYS A 346 -36.09 27.24 -27.04
N PRO A 347 -34.89 27.13 -27.63
CA PRO A 347 -33.67 26.89 -26.88
C PRO A 347 -33.40 28.07 -25.93
N VAL A 348 -33.05 27.76 -24.68
CA VAL A 348 -32.75 28.76 -23.67
C VAL A 348 -31.42 28.47 -23.01
N THR A 349 -30.69 29.54 -22.71
CA THR A 349 -29.53 29.44 -21.82
C THR A 349 -30.01 29.74 -20.42
N VAL A 350 -29.87 28.77 -19.51
CA VAL A 350 -30.19 28.97 -18.09
C VAL A 350 -29.02 29.62 -17.36
N GLY A 351 -29.32 30.52 -16.45
CA GLY A 351 -28.42 31.02 -15.41
C GLY A 351 -28.65 30.27 -14.09
N ASP A 352 -28.49 30.96 -12.96
CA ASP A 352 -28.61 30.36 -11.63
C ASP A 352 -30.05 29.87 -11.32
N GLN A 353 -30.12 28.78 -10.55
CA GLN A 353 -31.36 28.19 -10.06
C GLN A 353 -31.77 28.81 -8.72
N LEU A 354 -32.99 29.32 -8.61
CA LEU A 354 -33.64 29.77 -7.39
C LEU A 354 -34.51 28.65 -6.78
N ALA A 355 -34.87 28.80 -5.51
CA ALA A 355 -35.75 27.85 -4.80
C ALA A 355 -37.12 27.63 -5.49
N ASP A 356 -37.57 28.60 -6.30
CA ASP A 356 -38.86 28.61 -6.97
C ASP A 356 -38.78 28.80 -8.50
N GLY A 357 -37.59 28.68 -9.13
CA GLY A 357 -37.44 28.82 -10.59
C GLY A 357 -36.00 28.85 -11.12
N TRP A 358 -35.83 28.90 -12.45
CA TRP A 358 -34.56 29.20 -13.12
C TRP A 358 -34.54 30.66 -13.60
N ILE A 359 -33.36 31.28 -13.57
CA ILE A 359 -33.11 32.51 -14.34
C ILE A 359 -32.76 32.10 -15.77
N ILE A 360 -33.34 32.76 -16.77
CA ILE A 360 -33.00 32.56 -18.19
C ILE A 360 -32.13 33.72 -18.66
N SER A 361 -30.90 33.43 -19.07
CA SER A 361 -29.91 34.44 -19.48
C SER A 361 -30.00 34.79 -20.97
N LYS A 362 -30.43 33.85 -21.83
CA LYS A 362 -30.71 34.08 -23.26
C LYS A 362 -31.84 33.17 -23.76
N GLY A 363 -32.61 33.63 -24.75
CA GLY A 363 -33.60 32.81 -25.47
C GLY A 363 -35.07 33.09 -25.17
N LEU A 364 -35.39 33.91 -24.16
CA LEU A 364 -36.75 34.37 -23.84
C LEU A 364 -36.79 35.89 -23.72
N GLN A 365 -37.89 36.51 -24.16
CA GLN A 365 -38.12 37.94 -24.02
C GLN A 365 -39.34 38.21 -23.12
N ALA A 366 -39.37 39.37 -22.48
CA ALA A 366 -40.53 39.80 -21.69
C ALA A 366 -41.78 39.84 -22.58
N GLY A 367 -42.83 39.12 -22.18
CA GLY A 367 -44.07 38.98 -22.95
C GLY A 367 -44.28 37.64 -23.67
N ASP A 368 -43.27 36.76 -23.73
CA ASP A 368 -43.41 35.39 -24.27
C ASP A 368 -44.42 34.56 -23.43
N ASN A 369 -45.24 33.75 -24.11
CA ASN A 369 -46.27 32.89 -23.50
C ASN A 369 -45.69 31.50 -23.20
N LEU A 370 -45.20 31.31 -21.98
CA LEU A 370 -44.50 30.10 -21.54
C LEU A 370 -45.47 29.01 -21.07
N ILE A 371 -45.30 27.78 -21.54
CA ILE A 371 -46.07 26.63 -21.06
C ILE A 371 -45.44 26.10 -19.76
N ILE A 372 -46.19 26.09 -18.66
CA ILE A 372 -45.69 25.74 -17.31
C ILE A 372 -46.23 24.41 -16.76
N ASP A 373 -47.29 23.86 -17.36
CA ASP A 373 -47.89 22.58 -16.94
C ASP A 373 -48.44 21.77 -18.14
N GLY A 374 -48.43 20.44 -18.04
CA GLY A 374 -48.84 19.51 -19.10
C GLY A 374 -47.72 18.98 -20.03
N MET A 375 -46.45 19.26 -19.72
CA MET A 375 -45.28 18.94 -20.57
C MET A 375 -44.97 17.44 -20.71
N ALA A 376 -45.32 16.60 -19.71
CA ALA A 376 -45.13 15.15 -19.76
C ALA A 376 -45.93 14.46 -20.88
N ARG A 377 -46.86 15.18 -21.54
CA ARG A 377 -47.63 14.71 -22.69
C ARG A 377 -46.97 15.07 -24.04
N ILE A 378 -45.81 15.72 -24.03
CA ILE A 378 -45.04 16.16 -25.21
C ILE A 378 -43.72 15.37 -25.24
N PHE A 379 -43.75 14.13 -25.74
CA PHE A 379 -42.56 13.25 -25.76
C PHE A 379 -41.58 13.56 -26.90
N PHE A 380 -42.04 14.17 -28.02
CA PHE A 380 -41.21 14.71 -29.11
C PHE A 380 -42.03 15.77 -29.88
N PRO A 381 -41.42 16.78 -30.53
CA PRO A 381 -42.12 17.54 -31.56
C PRO A 381 -42.42 16.58 -32.73
N GLY A 382 -43.65 16.03 -32.76
CA GLY A 382 -44.16 15.25 -33.90
C GLY A 382 -43.96 13.72 -33.90
N ALA A 383 -43.60 13.04 -32.80
CA ALA A 383 -43.53 11.56 -32.79
C ALA A 383 -44.42 10.90 -31.71
N PRO A 384 -45.07 9.75 -32.01
CA PRO A 384 -45.94 9.04 -31.07
C PRO A 384 -45.14 8.29 -30.00
N ALA A 385 -45.66 8.30 -28.76
CA ALA A 385 -45.04 7.77 -27.56
C ALA A 385 -45.09 6.23 -27.48
N HIS A 386 -44.28 5.50 -28.27
CA HIS A 386 -43.92 4.09 -28.05
C HIS A 386 -42.68 3.70 -28.90
N ALA A 387 -41.49 4.18 -28.55
CA ALA A 387 -40.24 3.72 -29.18
C ALA A 387 -39.52 2.71 -28.28
N MET A 388 -39.39 1.47 -28.75
CA MET A 388 -38.68 0.38 -28.07
C MET A 388 -37.17 0.50 -28.31
N PHE A 389 -36.34 0.45 -27.26
CA PHE A 389 -34.88 0.61 -27.36
C PHE A 389 -34.24 -0.34 -28.39
N SER A 390 -34.57 -1.63 -28.33
CA SER A 390 -34.03 -2.63 -29.28
C SER A 390 -34.50 -2.42 -30.72
N ARG A 391 -35.67 -1.81 -30.95
CA ARG A 391 -36.14 -1.50 -32.31
C ARG A 391 -35.20 -0.54 -33.04
N PHE A 392 -34.57 0.38 -32.32
CA PHE A 392 -33.58 1.31 -32.90
C PHE A 392 -32.39 0.56 -33.54
N PHE A 393 -31.88 -0.48 -32.86
CA PHE A 393 -30.73 -1.27 -33.32
C PHE A 393 -31.12 -2.32 -34.37
N ILE A 394 -32.35 -2.82 -34.32
CA ILE A 394 -32.92 -3.66 -35.38
C ILE A 394 -33.04 -2.87 -36.69
N ASP A 395 -33.50 -1.62 -36.62
CA ASP A 395 -33.65 -0.75 -37.79
C ASP A 395 -32.31 -0.18 -38.28
N ARG A 396 -31.26 -0.21 -37.44
CA ARG A 396 -29.92 0.33 -37.73
C ARG A 396 -28.81 -0.68 -37.45
N PRO A 397 -28.69 -1.75 -38.24
CA PRO A 397 -27.75 -2.83 -37.99
C PRO A 397 -26.28 -2.42 -38.01
N ILE A 398 -25.92 -1.46 -38.86
CA ILE A 398 -24.55 -0.93 -38.93
C ILE A 398 -24.16 -0.30 -37.59
N PHE A 399 -25.08 0.42 -36.94
CA PHE A 399 -24.79 1.08 -35.66
C PHE A 399 -24.58 0.05 -34.53
N ALA A 400 -25.39 -1.02 -34.50
CA ALA A 400 -25.22 -2.12 -33.56
C ALA A 400 -23.88 -2.84 -33.74
N ALA A 401 -23.47 -3.07 -35.00
CA ALA A 401 -22.19 -3.66 -35.34
C ALA A 401 -21.01 -2.76 -34.95
N VAL A 402 -21.09 -1.44 -35.21
CA VAL A 402 -20.04 -0.47 -34.83
C VAL A 402 -19.84 -0.43 -33.32
N LEU A 403 -20.92 -0.44 -32.53
CA LEU A 403 -20.81 -0.49 -31.06
C LEU A 403 -20.10 -1.77 -30.58
N SER A 404 -20.41 -2.90 -31.20
CA SER A 404 -19.77 -4.19 -30.87
C SER A 404 -18.30 -4.22 -31.29
N ILE A 405 -17.97 -3.68 -32.45
CA ILE A 405 -16.58 -3.50 -32.92
C ILE A 405 -15.81 -2.57 -31.98
N PHE A 406 -16.45 -1.51 -31.48
CA PHE A 406 -15.84 -0.63 -30.48
C PHE A 406 -15.46 -1.39 -29.21
N PHE A 407 -16.34 -2.23 -28.66
CA PHE A 407 -16.00 -3.09 -27.51
C PHE A 407 -14.84 -4.03 -27.80
N VAL A 408 -14.80 -4.64 -28.99
CA VAL A 408 -13.69 -5.50 -29.40
C VAL A 408 -12.38 -4.71 -29.52
N ILE A 409 -12.38 -3.54 -30.14
CA ILE A 409 -11.18 -2.70 -30.28
C ILE A 409 -10.69 -2.21 -28.92
N ALA A 410 -11.60 -1.70 -28.08
CA ALA A 410 -11.28 -1.24 -26.74
C ALA A 410 -10.72 -2.39 -25.88
N GLY A 411 -11.34 -3.57 -25.97
CA GLY A 411 -10.91 -4.78 -25.29
C GLY A 411 -9.54 -5.29 -25.75
N LEU A 412 -9.31 -5.38 -27.07
CA LEU A 412 -8.00 -5.78 -27.62
C LEU A 412 -6.90 -4.77 -27.28
N SER A 413 -7.21 -3.48 -27.27
CA SER A 413 -6.28 -2.44 -26.83
C SER A 413 -5.98 -2.58 -25.34
N ALA A 414 -7.01 -2.81 -24.52
CA ALA A 414 -6.84 -2.97 -23.08
C ALA A 414 -6.06 -4.23 -22.72
N MET A 415 -6.29 -5.33 -23.43
CA MET A 415 -5.56 -6.60 -23.27
C MET A 415 -4.04 -6.45 -23.46
N ARG A 416 -3.58 -5.48 -24.28
CA ARG A 416 -2.15 -5.17 -24.43
C ARG A 416 -1.58 -4.30 -23.32
N SER A 417 -2.43 -3.52 -22.64
CA SER A 417 -2.01 -2.59 -21.58
C SER A 417 -2.15 -3.16 -20.18
N LEU A 418 -3.01 -4.16 -20.00
CA LEU A 418 -3.23 -4.81 -18.71
C LEU A 418 -1.98 -5.55 -18.24
N PRO A 419 -1.54 -5.36 -16.98
CA PRO A 419 -0.48 -6.17 -16.39
C PRO A 419 -0.89 -7.64 -16.35
N ILE A 420 0.05 -8.54 -16.62
CA ILE A 420 -0.15 -9.98 -16.47
C ILE A 420 0.59 -10.48 -15.23
N ALA A 421 -0.15 -11.17 -14.35
CA ALA A 421 0.37 -11.73 -13.11
C ALA A 421 -0.28 -13.10 -12.84
N GLN A 422 0.31 -13.93 -11.97
CA GLN A 422 -0.31 -15.20 -11.57
C GLN A 422 -1.55 -14.96 -10.70
N TYR A 423 -1.40 -14.10 -9.69
CA TYR A 423 -2.46 -13.65 -8.79
C TYR A 423 -2.44 -12.11 -8.71
N PRO A 424 -3.57 -11.48 -8.31
CA PRO A 424 -3.56 -10.09 -7.88
C PRO A 424 -2.62 -9.88 -6.66
N GLU A 425 -2.41 -8.63 -6.26
CA GLU A 425 -1.68 -8.29 -5.03
C GLU A 425 -2.49 -8.63 -3.77
N ILE A 426 -2.50 -9.92 -3.43
CA ILE A 426 -3.21 -10.46 -2.25
C ILE A 426 -2.27 -10.81 -1.10
N ALA A 427 -0.96 -10.83 -1.36
CA ALA A 427 0.03 -10.99 -0.31
C ALA A 427 0.11 -9.69 0.52
N PRO A 428 0.05 -9.76 1.85
CA PRO A 428 0.32 -8.64 2.73
C PRO A 428 1.67 -7.99 2.40
N PRO A 429 1.73 -6.66 2.23
CA PRO A 429 3.00 -5.97 2.04
C PRO A 429 3.96 -6.17 3.20
N VAL A 430 5.25 -6.35 2.92
CA VAL A 430 6.27 -6.53 3.95
C VAL A 430 7.36 -5.47 3.80
N VAL A 431 7.81 -4.91 4.92
CA VAL A 431 9.04 -4.09 5.00
C VAL A 431 10.06 -4.86 5.82
N THR A 432 11.26 -5.01 5.28
CA THR A 432 12.36 -5.71 5.96
C THR A 432 13.35 -4.70 6.54
N VAL A 433 13.65 -4.83 7.83
CA VAL A 433 14.70 -4.08 8.52
C VAL A 433 15.83 -5.06 8.85
N THR A 434 17.04 -4.77 8.38
CA THR A 434 18.22 -5.61 8.62
C THR A 434 19.28 -4.80 9.37
N ALA A 435 19.86 -5.38 10.41
CA ALA A 435 20.97 -4.82 11.14
C ALA A 435 22.02 -5.90 11.42
N VAL A 436 23.30 -5.49 11.43
CA VAL A 436 24.44 -6.40 11.60
C VAL A 436 25.26 -5.97 12.81
N TYR A 437 25.41 -6.88 13.78
CA TYR A 437 26.29 -6.79 14.93
C TYR A 437 27.28 -7.98 14.91
N PRO A 438 28.40 -7.87 14.17
CA PRO A 438 29.35 -8.96 14.01
C PRO A 438 29.89 -9.47 15.34
N GLY A 439 29.92 -10.79 15.52
CA GLY A 439 30.46 -11.44 16.73
C GLY A 439 29.54 -11.44 17.95
N ALA A 440 28.37 -10.80 17.90
CA ALA A 440 27.37 -10.89 18.96
C ALA A 440 26.57 -12.21 18.88
N SER A 441 26.17 -12.76 20.04
CA SER A 441 25.28 -13.91 20.08
C SER A 441 23.85 -13.52 19.68
N ALA A 442 23.05 -14.48 19.22
CA ALA A 442 21.67 -14.23 18.83
C ALA A 442 20.84 -13.58 19.97
N GLU A 443 21.09 -13.98 21.23
CA GLU A 443 20.42 -13.41 22.41
C GLU A 443 20.83 -11.96 22.67
N VAL A 444 22.13 -11.63 22.53
CA VAL A 444 22.60 -10.24 22.68
C VAL A 444 21.98 -9.36 21.59
N ILE A 445 21.91 -9.85 20.35
CA ILE A 445 21.30 -9.12 19.24
C ILE A 445 19.80 -8.93 19.47
N GLU A 446 19.10 -9.96 19.92
CA GLU A 446 17.68 -9.88 20.30
C GLU A 446 17.44 -8.77 21.33
N GLN A 447 18.22 -8.75 22.41
CA GLN A 447 18.02 -7.80 23.52
C GLN A 447 18.49 -6.37 23.21
N THR A 448 19.59 -6.22 22.46
CA THR A 448 20.27 -4.91 22.28
C THR A 448 20.02 -4.26 20.92
N VAL A 449 19.54 -5.02 19.93
CA VAL A 449 19.29 -4.52 18.56
C VAL A 449 17.84 -4.75 18.15
N ALA A 450 17.35 -6.00 18.22
CA ALA A 450 16.00 -6.35 17.78
C ALA A 450 14.93 -5.67 18.65
N ALA A 451 14.98 -5.85 19.97
CA ALA A 451 13.96 -5.29 20.87
C ALA A 451 13.86 -3.75 20.82
N PRO A 452 14.95 -2.96 20.78
CA PRO A 452 14.86 -1.51 20.57
C PRO A 452 14.22 -1.13 19.21
N LEU A 453 14.55 -1.85 18.14
CA LEU A 453 13.97 -1.62 16.81
C LEU A 453 12.49 -2.00 16.78
N GLU A 454 12.12 -3.18 17.29
CA GLU A 454 10.74 -3.64 17.41
C GLU A 454 9.88 -2.68 18.22
N ASN A 455 10.36 -2.24 19.38
CA ASN A 455 9.64 -1.28 20.22
C ASN A 455 9.41 0.07 19.52
N ALA A 456 10.34 0.49 18.66
CA ALA A 456 10.19 1.72 17.88
C ALA A 456 9.24 1.55 16.69
N ILE A 457 9.25 0.38 16.06
CA ILE A 457 8.38 0.03 14.91
C ILE A 457 6.96 -0.30 15.35
N ASN A 458 6.78 -0.83 16.55
CA ASN A 458 5.46 -1.19 17.08
C ASN A 458 4.52 0.02 17.10
N GLY A 459 3.28 -0.18 16.66
CA GLY A 459 2.28 0.89 16.55
C GLY A 459 2.38 1.73 15.27
N VAL A 460 3.15 1.31 14.27
CA VAL A 460 3.01 1.85 12.91
C VAL A 460 1.61 1.51 12.35
N GLU A 461 1.00 2.47 11.67
CA GLU A 461 -0.34 2.34 11.09
C GLU A 461 -0.40 1.19 10.07
N HIS A 462 -1.53 0.47 10.03
CA HIS A 462 -1.77 -0.69 9.16
C HIS A 462 -0.83 -1.89 9.35
N MET A 463 -0.02 -1.94 10.42
CA MET A 463 0.78 -3.12 10.73
C MET A 463 -0.13 -4.25 11.27
N ILE A 464 -0.07 -5.45 10.68
CA ILE A 464 -0.77 -6.66 11.16
C ILE A 464 0.05 -7.33 12.25
N TYR A 465 1.32 -7.62 11.94
CA TYR A 465 2.28 -8.26 12.83
C TYR A 465 3.70 -7.95 12.37
N MET A 466 4.67 -8.20 13.26
CA MET A 466 6.08 -8.21 12.93
C MET A 466 6.72 -9.49 13.48
N GLY A 467 7.72 -9.99 12.78
CA GLY A 467 8.55 -11.11 13.22
C GLY A 467 10.02 -10.75 13.08
N SER A 468 10.84 -11.13 14.05
CA SER A 468 12.29 -10.94 14.02
C SER A 468 13.02 -12.27 14.07
N THR A 469 14.14 -12.35 13.38
CA THR A 469 15.03 -13.51 13.39
C THR A 469 16.43 -13.02 13.63
N SER A 470 16.96 -13.32 14.82
CA SER A 470 18.35 -13.05 15.21
C SER A 470 19.17 -14.32 15.06
N THR A 471 20.27 -14.23 14.32
CA THR A 471 21.13 -15.37 14.00
C THR A 471 22.52 -15.21 14.62
N SER A 472 23.20 -16.32 14.90
CA SER A 472 24.50 -16.32 15.58
C SER A 472 25.67 -15.79 14.73
N ASN A 473 25.45 -15.52 13.44
CA ASN A 473 26.43 -14.87 12.57
C ASN A 473 26.43 -13.33 12.70
N GLY A 474 25.70 -12.78 13.68
CA GLY A 474 25.67 -11.35 13.91
C GLY A 474 24.56 -10.60 13.18
N VAL A 475 23.61 -11.28 12.52
CA VAL A 475 22.55 -10.61 11.73
C VAL A 475 21.19 -10.72 12.41
N VAL A 476 20.45 -9.61 12.47
CA VAL A 476 19.02 -9.59 12.74
C VAL A 476 18.24 -9.09 11.54
N GLN A 477 17.18 -9.80 11.20
CA GLN A 477 16.20 -9.41 10.20
C GLN A 477 14.83 -9.28 10.87
N ILE A 478 14.18 -8.12 10.74
CA ILE A 478 12.84 -7.84 11.24
C ILE A 478 11.93 -7.64 10.03
N GLN A 479 10.91 -8.48 9.90
CA GLN A 479 9.89 -8.38 8.86
C GLN A 479 8.62 -7.78 9.45
N VAL A 480 8.23 -6.61 8.95
CA VAL A 480 7.02 -5.88 9.36
C VAL A 480 5.96 -6.10 8.29
N THR A 481 4.86 -6.76 8.65
CA THR A 481 3.78 -7.13 7.73
C THR A 481 2.60 -6.17 7.88
N PHE A 482 2.09 -5.66 6.76
CA PHE A 482 1.04 -4.64 6.71
C PHE A 482 -0.27 -5.18 6.12
N ASP A 483 -1.38 -4.50 6.40
CA ASP A 483 -2.69 -4.81 5.84
C ASP A 483 -2.65 -4.79 4.30
N ILE A 484 -3.40 -5.72 3.70
CA ILE A 484 -3.56 -5.81 2.25
C ILE A 484 -4.15 -4.48 1.73
N GLY A 485 -3.51 -3.91 0.69
CA GLY A 485 -3.86 -2.59 0.15
C GLY A 485 -3.01 -1.43 0.70
N THR A 486 -2.18 -1.66 1.72
CA THR A 486 -1.24 -0.64 2.20
C THR A 486 -0.17 -0.35 1.14
N GLN A 487 0.09 0.93 0.86
CA GLN A 487 1.16 1.31 -0.06
C GLN A 487 2.54 1.03 0.56
N VAL A 488 3.29 0.11 -0.06
CA VAL A 488 4.60 -0.36 0.43
C VAL A 488 5.61 0.77 0.60
N ASP A 489 5.55 1.78 -0.28
CA ASP A 489 6.46 2.94 -0.27
C ASP A 489 6.27 3.79 0.98
N ASN A 490 5.01 4.04 1.33
CA ASN A 490 4.67 4.79 2.55
C ASN A 490 5.00 3.97 3.79
N ALA A 491 4.69 2.68 3.79
CA ALA A 491 5.04 1.77 4.88
C ALA A 491 6.56 1.75 5.14
N ALA A 492 7.37 1.62 4.08
CA ALA A 492 8.83 1.63 4.19
C ALA A 492 9.37 2.96 4.72
N GLN A 493 8.81 4.09 4.28
CA GLN A 493 9.19 5.41 4.80
C GLN A 493 8.84 5.57 6.28
N VAL A 494 7.65 5.15 6.70
CA VAL A 494 7.23 5.25 8.10
C VAL A 494 8.11 4.37 8.99
N VAL A 495 8.38 3.12 8.59
CA VAL A 495 9.31 2.23 9.30
C VAL A 495 10.71 2.83 9.38
N ASN A 496 11.24 3.37 8.28
CA ASN A 496 12.54 4.03 8.26
C ASN A 496 12.61 5.23 9.23
N ASN A 497 11.55 6.03 9.30
CA ASN A 497 11.45 7.14 10.25
C ASN A 497 11.47 6.65 11.70
N ARG A 498 10.83 5.51 12.01
CA ARG A 498 10.89 4.88 13.35
C ARG A 498 12.28 4.35 13.68
N VAL A 499 12.92 3.67 12.74
CA VAL A 499 14.29 3.15 12.90
C VAL A 499 15.27 4.30 13.21
N LYS A 500 15.22 5.40 12.45
CA LYS A 500 16.09 6.57 12.67
C LYS A 500 15.90 7.24 14.03
N GLN A 501 14.71 7.17 14.63
CA GLN A 501 14.46 7.73 15.98
C GLN A 501 15.20 6.98 17.08
N VAL A 502 15.49 5.69 16.87
CA VAL A 502 16.12 4.82 17.87
C VAL A 502 17.56 4.45 17.53
N GLU A 503 18.05 4.83 16.33
CA GLU A 503 19.42 4.54 15.86
C GLU A 503 20.50 5.00 16.84
N SER A 504 20.28 6.11 17.55
CA SER A 504 21.21 6.62 18.57
C SER A 504 21.35 5.71 19.81
N LYS A 505 20.35 4.85 20.07
CA LYS A 505 20.34 3.87 21.17
C LYS A 505 20.97 2.53 20.77
N LEU A 506 21.23 2.31 19.48
CA LEU A 506 21.86 1.08 19.01
C LEU A 506 23.36 1.06 19.35
N PRO A 507 23.97 -0.12 19.53
CA PRO A 507 25.41 -0.27 19.70
C PRO A 507 26.20 0.42 18.58
N GLN A 508 27.38 0.96 18.90
CA GLN A 508 28.17 1.75 17.96
C GLN A 508 28.60 0.93 16.73
N GLU A 509 28.88 -0.36 16.93
CA GLU A 509 29.24 -1.34 15.90
C GLU A 509 28.12 -1.49 14.88
N VAL A 510 26.86 -1.57 15.34
CA VAL A 510 25.68 -1.63 14.47
C VAL A 510 25.51 -0.34 13.68
N ARG A 511 25.67 0.81 14.33
CA ARG A 511 25.61 2.11 13.63
C ARG A 511 26.71 2.29 12.58
N ARG A 512 27.91 1.73 12.82
CA ARG A 512 29.02 1.75 11.85
C ARG A 512 28.70 0.92 10.61
N GLN A 513 28.00 -0.20 10.76
CA GLN A 513 27.52 -1.02 9.64
C GLN A 513 26.27 -0.43 8.98
N GLY A 514 25.48 0.34 9.75
CA GLY A 514 24.20 0.90 9.34
C GLY A 514 23.04 -0.08 9.54
N VAL A 515 21.82 0.47 9.56
CA VAL A 515 20.57 -0.30 9.56
C VAL A 515 19.88 -0.06 8.23
N THR A 516 19.59 -1.12 7.49
CA THR A 516 18.95 -1.04 6.16
C THR A 516 17.46 -1.32 6.29
N VAL A 517 16.64 -0.46 5.67
CA VAL A 517 15.19 -0.63 5.57
C VAL A 517 14.83 -0.76 4.09
N GLU A 518 14.34 -1.92 3.70
CA GLU A 518 14.03 -2.25 2.31
C GLU A 518 12.61 -2.77 2.15
N LYS A 519 12.05 -2.58 0.96
CA LYS A 519 10.76 -3.16 0.59
C LYS A 519 10.95 -4.67 0.46
N GLY A 520 10.24 -5.45 1.26
CA GLY A 520 10.28 -6.91 1.18
C GLY A 520 9.34 -7.40 0.07
N SER A 521 9.81 -8.37 -0.72
CA SER A 521 8.93 -9.22 -1.52
C SER A 521 9.37 -10.66 -1.31
N SER A 522 8.42 -11.53 -1.00
CA SER A 522 8.61 -12.98 -0.88
C SER A 522 8.35 -13.71 -2.20
N ALA A 523 7.91 -13.00 -3.24
CA ALA A 523 7.60 -13.56 -4.54
C ALA A 523 8.83 -13.51 -5.48
N PHE A 524 9.56 -14.62 -5.56
CA PHE A 524 10.58 -14.81 -6.59
C PHE A 524 9.92 -14.81 -7.97
N LEU A 525 10.36 -13.92 -8.87
CA LEU A 525 10.00 -14.02 -10.28
C LEU A 525 10.85 -15.10 -10.95
N GLN A 526 12.17 -14.95 -10.85
CA GLN A 526 13.16 -15.84 -11.45
C GLN A 526 14.37 -16.01 -10.53
N VAL A 527 14.99 -17.19 -10.57
CA VAL A 527 16.34 -17.40 -10.03
C VAL A 527 17.25 -17.79 -11.17
N LEU A 528 18.29 -16.99 -11.38
CA LEU A 528 19.33 -17.24 -12.36
C LEU A 528 20.53 -17.88 -11.68
N ALA A 529 21.12 -18.88 -12.32
CA ALA A 529 22.33 -19.54 -11.84
C ALA A 529 23.48 -19.29 -12.82
N PHE A 530 24.52 -18.59 -12.36
CA PHE A 530 25.78 -18.38 -13.09
C PHE A 530 26.82 -19.38 -12.59
N TYR A 531 27.41 -20.15 -13.49
CA TYR A 531 28.31 -21.24 -13.12
C TYR A 531 29.38 -21.49 -14.18
N SER A 532 30.40 -22.25 -13.80
CA SER A 532 31.47 -22.70 -14.71
C SER A 532 31.23 -24.17 -15.09
N PRO A 533 30.87 -24.48 -16.36
CA PRO A 533 30.59 -25.86 -16.78
C PRO A 533 31.79 -26.79 -16.65
N ASP A 534 32.99 -26.25 -16.88
CA ASP A 534 34.31 -26.88 -16.91
C ASP A 534 35.11 -26.71 -15.59
N ALA A 535 34.52 -26.03 -14.59
CA ALA A 535 35.16 -25.69 -13.32
C ALA A 535 36.47 -24.90 -13.45
N SER A 536 36.66 -24.16 -14.56
CA SER A 536 37.85 -23.31 -14.79
C SER A 536 37.82 -22.00 -14.00
N ARG A 537 36.66 -21.60 -13.48
CA ARG A 537 36.46 -20.39 -12.67
C ARG A 537 35.93 -20.76 -11.29
N SER A 538 36.45 -20.08 -10.26
CA SER A 538 35.94 -20.24 -8.91
C SER A 538 34.58 -19.55 -8.76
N ASP A 539 33.81 -19.95 -7.75
CA ASP A 539 32.56 -19.29 -7.38
C ASP A 539 32.77 -17.84 -6.92
N LEU A 540 33.90 -17.54 -6.27
CA LEU A 540 34.33 -16.18 -5.92
C LEU A 540 34.51 -15.31 -7.17
N ASP A 541 35.20 -15.82 -8.20
CA ASP A 541 35.41 -15.08 -9.45
C ASP A 541 34.09 -14.79 -10.16
N ILE A 542 33.21 -15.80 -10.22
CA ILE A 542 31.89 -15.68 -10.88
C ILE A 542 31.02 -14.70 -10.11
N SER A 543 30.96 -14.81 -8.77
CA SER A 543 30.15 -13.92 -7.93
C SER A 543 30.57 -12.46 -8.13
N ASN A 544 31.87 -12.16 -8.09
CA ASN A 544 32.34 -10.80 -8.28
C ASN A 544 32.17 -10.30 -9.72
N TYR A 545 32.33 -11.17 -10.72
CA TYR A 545 32.03 -10.81 -12.11
C TYR A 545 30.55 -10.43 -12.29
N VAL A 546 29.64 -11.23 -11.70
CA VAL A 546 28.20 -10.96 -11.70
C VAL A 546 27.90 -9.66 -10.95
N THR A 547 28.45 -9.47 -9.75
CA THR A 547 28.32 -8.24 -8.96
C THR A 547 28.74 -6.99 -9.76
N LEU A 548 29.87 -7.05 -10.48
CA LEU A 548 30.43 -5.91 -11.19
C LEU A 548 29.77 -5.62 -12.55
N ASN A 549 29.38 -6.65 -13.31
CA ASN A 549 28.99 -6.48 -14.72
C ASN A 549 27.52 -6.82 -15.00
N VAL A 550 26.87 -7.63 -14.16
CA VAL A 550 25.53 -8.16 -14.42
C VAL A 550 24.49 -7.58 -13.46
N LEU A 551 24.78 -7.59 -12.15
CA LEU A 551 23.82 -7.24 -11.11
C LEU A 551 23.22 -5.84 -11.31
N ASP A 552 24.06 -4.83 -11.56
CA ASP A 552 23.60 -3.45 -11.73
C ASP A 552 22.78 -3.27 -13.02
N GLN A 553 23.02 -4.08 -14.06
CA GLN A 553 22.21 -4.06 -15.28
C GLN A 553 20.85 -4.69 -15.03
N LEU A 554 20.80 -5.79 -14.27
CA LEU A 554 19.53 -6.43 -13.89
C LEU A 554 18.70 -5.55 -12.95
N LYS A 555 19.32 -4.85 -12.00
CA LYS A 555 18.65 -3.86 -11.14
C LYS A 555 18.04 -2.69 -11.90
N ARG A 556 18.48 -2.42 -13.14
CA ARG A 556 17.94 -1.36 -14.01
C ARG A 556 16.78 -1.82 -14.87
N VAL A 557 16.47 -3.12 -14.90
CA VAL A 557 15.32 -3.63 -15.65
C VAL A 557 14.04 -3.04 -15.03
N PRO A 558 13.21 -2.32 -15.80
CA PRO A 558 11.97 -1.77 -15.27
C PRO A 558 11.05 -2.88 -14.76
N GLY A 559 10.42 -2.68 -13.61
CA GLY A 559 9.50 -3.66 -13.01
C GLY A 559 10.16 -4.69 -12.08
N THR A 560 11.46 -4.57 -11.78
CA THR A 560 12.08 -5.32 -10.68
C THR A 560 12.09 -4.48 -9.39
N THR A 561 11.62 -5.01 -8.26
CA THR A 561 11.75 -4.32 -6.95
C THR A 561 13.15 -4.48 -6.39
N ASN A 562 13.67 -5.70 -6.42
CA ASN A 562 15.00 -6.04 -5.93
C ASN A 562 15.61 -7.11 -6.84
N VAL A 563 16.92 -7.02 -7.03
CA VAL A 563 17.73 -8.08 -7.63
C VAL A 563 18.93 -8.26 -6.74
N GLN A 564 19.11 -9.47 -6.20
CA GLN A 564 20.17 -9.75 -5.25
C GLN A 564 20.84 -11.09 -5.54
N ILE A 565 22.09 -11.18 -5.14
CA ILE A 565 22.88 -12.41 -5.18
C ILE A 565 22.74 -13.09 -3.81
N PHE A 566 22.31 -14.35 -3.78
CA PHE A 566 22.27 -15.11 -2.53
C PHE A 566 23.67 -15.51 -2.12
N GLY A 567 24.01 -15.22 -0.86
CA GLY A 567 25.35 -15.44 -0.32
C GLY A 567 26.45 -14.84 -1.20
N ALA A 568 26.26 -13.57 -1.59
CA ALA A 568 27.22 -12.84 -2.42
C ALA A 568 28.64 -12.98 -1.86
N LYS A 569 29.55 -13.52 -2.67
CA LYS A 569 30.95 -13.65 -2.29
C LYS A 569 31.72 -12.40 -2.68
N ASP A 570 31.31 -11.27 -2.13
CA ASP A 570 31.93 -9.97 -2.39
C ASP A 570 33.42 -10.00 -1.99
N TYR A 571 34.28 -9.39 -2.79
CA TYR A 571 35.69 -9.30 -2.46
C TYR A 571 35.89 -8.58 -1.12
N ALA A 572 36.76 -9.16 -0.29
CA ALA A 572 37.29 -8.52 0.91
C ALA A 572 38.80 -8.75 0.97
N MET A 573 39.53 -7.76 1.48
CA MET A 573 40.92 -7.96 1.85
C MET A 573 40.93 -8.68 3.19
N ARG A 574 41.27 -9.97 3.18
CA ARG A 574 41.30 -10.82 4.38
C ARG A 574 42.72 -10.83 4.94
N VAL A 575 42.86 -10.44 6.20
CA VAL A 575 44.13 -10.41 6.94
C VAL A 575 44.10 -11.49 8.02
N TRP A 576 44.54 -12.69 7.66
CA TRP A 576 44.56 -13.83 8.57
C TRP A 576 45.76 -13.73 9.52
N VAL A 577 45.53 -13.21 10.72
CA VAL A 577 46.56 -13.04 11.75
C VAL A 577 47.12 -14.40 12.21
N ARG A 578 48.42 -14.42 12.54
CA ARG A 578 49.11 -15.58 13.12
C ARG A 578 49.40 -15.31 14.61
N PRO A 579 48.56 -15.82 15.55
CA PRO A 579 48.68 -15.50 16.97
C PRO A 579 50.03 -15.93 17.57
N ASP A 580 50.59 -17.04 17.09
CA ASP A 580 51.92 -17.55 17.46
C ASP A 580 53.04 -16.57 17.12
N ARG A 581 53.00 -15.96 15.92
CA ARG A 581 53.98 -14.96 15.47
C ARG A 581 53.81 -13.63 16.20
N LEU A 582 52.56 -13.21 16.40
CA LEU A 582 52.24 -12.00 17.18
C LEU A 582 52.80 -12.09 18.60
N ALA A 583 52.62 -13.23 19.28
CA ALA A 583 53.17 -13.47 20.61
C ALA A 583 54.71 -13.45 20.63
N GLN A 584 55.37 -14.09 19.65
CA GLN A 584 56.85 -14.08 19.53
C GLN A 584 57.41 -12.66 19.37
N LEU A 585 56.72 -11.83 18.60
CA LEU A 585 57.14 -10.47 18.29
C LEU A 585 56.61 -9.42 19.27
N LYS A 586 55.85 -9.85 20.29
CA LYS A 586 55.18 -8.98 21.29
C LYS A 586 54.30 -7.92 20.63
N LEU A 587 53.46 -8.36 19.70
CA LEU A 587 52.49 -7.55 18.99
C LEU A 587 51.08 -8.04 19.32
N THR A 588 50.11 -7.12 19.32
CA THR A 588 48.69 -7.40 19.52
C THR A 588 47.93 -7.30 18.20
N THR A 589 46.69 -7.79 18.16
CA THR A 589 45.81 -7.54 17.00
C THR A 589 45.41 -6.08 16.88
N GLY A 590 45.38 -5.34 18.00
CA GLY A 590 45.17 -3.89 18.02
C GLY A 590 46.27 -3.13 17.28
N ASP A 591 47.53 -3.56 17.39
CA ASP A 591 48.66 -2.97 16.65
C ASP A 591 48.49 -3.13 15.14
N ILE A 592 48.05 -4.32 14.69
CA ILE A 592 47.74 -4.55 13.27
C ILE A 592 46.59 -3.64 12.81
N ALA A 593 45.48 -3.61 13.55
CA ALA A 593 44.32 -2.81 13.17
C ALA A 593 44.66 -1.32 13.09
N LYS A 594 45.48 -0.82 14.02
CA LYS A 594 46.00 0.55 14.00
C LYS A 594 46.90 0.80 12.79
N ALA A 595 47.85 -0.10 12.51
CA ALA A 595 48.76 0.02 11.37
C ALA A 595 48.01 0.05 10.02
N ILE A 596 47.00 -0.82 9.87
CA ILE A 596 46.13 -0.83 8.69
C ILE A 596 45.31 0.46 8.60
N ASN A 597 44.73 0.95 9.69
CA ASN A 597 43.97 2.19 9.69
C ASN A 597 44.82 3.42 9.35
N GLU A 598 46.07 3.46 9.80
CA GLU A 598 47.00 4.55 9.55
C GLU A 598 47.51 4.56 8.11
N GLN A 599 47.91 3.40 7.58
CA GLN A 599 48.54 3.30 6.26
C GLN A 599 47.56 3.08 5.10
N ASN A 600 46.37 2.52 5.35
CA ASN A 600 45.27 2.42 4.37
C ASN A 600 44.25 3.57 4.52
N ALA A 601 44.74 4.79 4.76
CA ALA A 601 43.92 5.99 4.91
C ALA A 601 43.83 6.80 3.61
N GLN A 602 42.72 7.53 3.45
CA GLN A 602 42.56 8.49 2.37
C GLN A 602 43.01 9.88 2.86
N PHE A 603 44.15 10.36 2.37
CA PHE A 603 44.65 11.70 2.68
C PHE A 603 44.26 12.69 1.59
N ALA A 604 43.91 13.91 1.98
CA ALA A 604 43.64 15.03 1.07
C ALA A 604 44.82 16.01 1.10
N ALA A 605 45.53 16.12 -0.02
CA ALA A 605 46.76 16.91 -0.10
C ALA A 605 46.55 18.39 -0.52
N GLY A 606 45.33 18.78 -0.87
CA GLY A 606 44.98 20.17 -1.17
C GLY A 606 45.45 20.65 -2.56
N LYS A 607 45.63 21.96 -2.70
CA LYS A 607 46.02 22.63 -3.95
C LYS A 607 47.19 23.58 -3.72
N VAL A 608 48.12 23.66 -4.68
CA VAL A 608 49.21 24.64 -4.69
C VAL A 608 48.79 25.85 -5.51
N GLY A 609 48.99 27.05 -4.97
CA GLY A 609 48.66 28.31 -5.65
C GLY A 609 47.20 28.76 -5.47
N GLN A 610 46.42 28.11 -4.60
CA GLN A 610 45.04 28.53 -4.30
C GLN A 610 45.04 29.80 -3.43
N SER A 611 44.32 30.83 -3.88
CA SER A 611 44.20 32.10 -3.14
C SER A 611 43.62 31.92 -1.72
N PRO A 612 44.08 32.73 -0.74
CA PRO A 612 44.93 33.92 -0.90
C PRO A 612 46.43 33.58 -0.99
N THR A 613 47.07 34.01 -2.07
CA THR A 613 48.53 33.94 -2.28
C THR A 613 49.14 35.34 -2.17
N GLY A 614 50.43 35.45 -1.83
CA GLY A 614 51.12 36.75 -1.70
C GLY A 614 51.30 37.53 -3.02
N GLY A 615 50.87 37.00 -4.15
CA GLY A 615 50.91 37.61 -5.49
C GLY A 615 49.90 36.97 -6.44
N ALA A 616 49.77 37.52 -7.66
CA ALA A 616 48.90 37.00 -8.71
C ALA A 616 49.44 35.65 -9.23
N GLN A 617 48.79 34.55 -8.85
CA GLN A 617 49.17 33.22 -9.29
C GLN A 617 48.34 32.81 -10.51
N GLU A 618 48.99 32.58 -11.64
CA GLU A 618 48.32 32.25 -12.92
C GLU A 618 47.82 30.80 -12.99
N MET A 619 48.39 29.89 -12.20
CA MET A 619 48.06 28.46 -12.22
C MET A 619 47.82 27.91 -10.81
N VAL A 620 46.79 27.09 -10.68
CA VAL A 620 46.46 26.33 -9.46
C VAL A 620 46.59 24.84 -9.76
N TYR A 621 47.49 24.16 -9.06
CA TYR A 621 47.69 22.72 -9.20
C TYR A 621 46.95 21.97 -8.10
N THR A 622 46.17 20.95 -8.45
CA THR A 622 45.56 20.06 -7.45
C THR A 622 46.55 18.95 -7.13
N ILE A 623 46.93 18.79 -5.85
CA ILE A 623 47.81 17.71 -5.41
C ILE A 623 46.95 16.46 -5.22
N THR A 624 47.37 15.36 -5.84
CA THR A 624 46.82 14.03 -5.58
C THR A 624 47.88 13.19 -4.89
N THR A 625 47.50 12.48 -3.84
CA THR A 625 48.34 11.51 -3.14
C THR A 625 47.80 10.11 -3.37
N GLN A 626 48.67 9.10 -3.27
CA GLN A 626 48.21 7.71 -3.22
C GLN A 626 47.25 7.56 -2.04
N GLY A 627 46.02 7.16 -2.33
CA GLY A 627 44.99 6.94 -1.32
C GLY A 627 45.08 5.54 -0.74
N ARG A 628 43.91 4.93 -0.52
CA ARG A 628 43.79 3.54 -0.06
C ARG A 628 44.59 2.56 -0.93
N LEU A 629 45.18 1.55 -0.29
CA LEU A 629 45.88 0.44 -0.94
C LEU A 629 44.87 -0.41 -1.73
N SER A 630 45.30 -1.19 -2.74
CA SER A 630 44.37 -1.97 -3.58
C SER A 630 44.85 -3.38 -3.94
N ASP A 631 46.16 -3.62 -3.88
CA ASP A 631 46.76 -4.92 -4.11
C ASP A 631 47.10 -5.60 -2.77
N PRO A 632 46.78 -6.90 -2.57
CA PRO A 632 47.22 -7.65 -1.39
C PRO A 632 48.71 -7.47 -1.06
N LYS A 633 49.58 -7.37 -2.07
CA LYS A 633 51.02 -7.14 -1.87
C LYS A 633 51.34 -5.81 -1.20
N GLN A 634 50.53 -4.77 -1.44
CA GLN A 634 50.71 -3.49 -0.75
C GLN A 634 50.34 -3.60 0.73
N PHE A 635 49.29 -4.36 1.03
CA PHE A 635 48.90 -4.65 2.41
C PHE A 635 49.95 -5.50 3.12
N GLU A 636 50.55 -6.49 2.45
CA GLU A 636 51.66 -7.29 2.98
C GLU A 636 52.86 -6.44 3.43
N GLU A 637 53.10 -5.32 2.76
CA GLU A 637 54.21 -4.41 3.03
C GLU A 637 53.93 -3.37 4.13
N ILE A 638 52.70 -3.32 4.67
CA ILE A 638 52.32 -2.44 5.79
C ILE A 638 53.25 -2.66 6.97
N ILE A 639 53.83 -1.59 7.48
CA ILE A 639 54.77 -1.64 8.60
C ILE A 639 53.99 -1.64 9.90
N VAL A 640 54.07 -2.72 10.68
CA VAL A 640 53.37 -2.85 11.98
C VAL A 640 54.21 -2.27 13.10
N ARG A 641 55.52 -2.48 13.08
CA ARG A 641 56.48 -1.89 14.02
C ARG A 641 57.82 -1.62 13.32
N ALA A 642 58.41 -0.45 13.57
CA ALA A 642 59.77 -0.13 13.17
C ALA A 642 60.67 -0.04 14.41
N ASP A 643 61.83 -0.68 14.35
CA ASP A 643 62.85 -0.64 15.41
C ASP A 643 63.89 0.46 15.10
N GLU A 644 64.54 1.01 16.13
CA GLU A 644 65.49 2.13 16.01
C GLU A 644 66.71 1.83 15.11
N GLY A 645 67.04 0.55 14.93
CA GLY A 645 68.11 0.09 14.02
C GLY A 645 67.72 0.00 12.54
N GLY A 646 66.52 0.42 12.16
CA GLY A 646 66.04 0.40 10.76
C GLY A 646 65.41 -0.93 10.31
N SER A 647 65.35 -1.93 11.18
CA SER A 647 64.55 -3.14 10.98
C SER A 647 63.07 -2.84 11.17
N ALA A 648 62.20 -3.44 10.37
CA ALA A 648 60.76 -3.24 10.47
C ALA A 648 60.01 -4.57 10.33
N VAL A 649 59.07 -4.81 11.24
CA VAL A 649 58.12 -5.93 11.15
C VAL A 649 56.98 -5.51 10.24
N ARG A 650 56.74 -6.26 9.18
CA ARG A 650 55.68 -6.01 8.21
C ARG A 650 54.49 -6.93 8.43
N LEU A 651 53.35 -6.60 7.85
CA LEU A 651 52.13 -7.37 8.00
C LEU A 651 52.31 -8.82 7.53
N LYS A 652 53.04 -9.04 6.42
CA LYS A 652 53.36 -10.40 5.93
C LYS A 652 54.13 -11.27 6.93
N ASP A 653 54.85 -10.67 7.88
CA ASP A 653 55.62 -11.42 8.88
C ASP A 653 54.71 -11.99 9.98
N VAL A 654 53.53 -11.39 10.18
CA VAL A 654 52.58 -11.70 11.27
C VAL A 654 51.19 -12.11 10.81
N ALA A 655 50.84 -11.96 9.52
CA ALA A 655 49.55 -12.33 8.96
C ALA A 655 49.69 -12.82 7.51
N ARG A 656 48.72 -13.61 7.03
CA ARG A 656 48.53 -13.91 5.60
C ARG A 656 47.49 -12.96 5.04
N VAL A 657 47.85 -12.22 3.99
CA VAL A 657 46.94 -11.27 3.34
C VAL A 657 46.49 -11.84 2.00
N GLU A 658 45.19 -11.88 1.76
CA GLU A 658 44.65 -12.32 0.48
C GLU A 658 43.37 -11.59 0.10
N LEU A 659 43.07 -11.57 -1.20
CA LEU A 659 41.77 -11.13 -1.70
C LEU A 659 40.80 -12.33 -1.65
N GLY A 660 39.97 -12.38 -0.63
CA GLY A 660 39.03 -13.48 -0.39
C GLY A 660 37.57 -13.06 -0.50
N SER A 661 36.66 -13.94 -0.11
CA SER A 661 35.25 -13.61 0.12
C SER A 661 35.10 -12.86 1.45
N LYS A 662 34.15 -11.93 1.50
CA LYS A 662 33.69 -11.28 2.73
C LYS A 662 33.14 -12.32 3.72
N ASP A 663 32.20 -13.13 3.25
CA ASP A 663 31.46 -14.13 4.03
C ASP A 663 31.60 -15.53 3.40
N TYR A 664 31.57 -16.60 4.22
CA TYR A 664 31.74 -17.99 3.77
C TYR A 664 30.55 -18.90 4.14
N ASP A 665 29.43 -18.31 4.58
CA ASP A 665 28.30 -19.02 5.18
C ASP A 665 27.29 -19.58 4.16
N PHE A 666 27.59 -19.51 2.86
CA PHE A 666 26.67 -19.90 1.79
C PHE A 666 27.38 -20.57 0.61
N ILE A 667 26.75 -21.62 0.07
CA ILE A 667 27.15 -22.32 -1.15
C ILE A 667 25.93 -22.48 -2.04
N GLY A 668 25.93 -21.81 -3.20
CA GLY A 668 24.92 -22.00 -4.24
C GLY A 668 25.28 -23.15 -5.17
N ARG A 669 24.30 -23.96 -5.56
CA ARG A 669 24.47 -25.03 -6.55
C ARG A 669 23.38 -25.05 -7.60
N ILE A 670 23.75 -25.47 -8.81
CA ILE A 670 22.86 -25.85 -9.91
C ILE A 670 23.22 -27.24 -10.40
N ASN A 671 22.27 -28.17 -10.33
CA ASN A 671 22.43 -29.56 -10.79
C ASN A 671 23.68 -30.28 -10.23
N GLY A 672 24.12 -29.88 -9.03
CA GLY A 672 25.30 -30.38 -8.32
C GLY A 672 26.59 -29.56 -8.52
N LYS A 673 26.63 -28.63 -9.48
CA LYS A 673 27.79 -27.74 -9.73
C LYS A 673 27.68 -26.47 -8.89
N ALA A 674 28.81 -25.92 -8.45
CA ALA A 674 28.84 -24.63 -7.74
C ALA A 674 28.36 -23.50 -8.65
N ALA A 675 27.52 -22.62 -8.13
CA ALA A 675 26.91 -21.52 -8.88
C ALA A 675 26.64 -20.30 -8.00
N THR A 676 26.78 -19.13 -8.61
CA THR A 676 26.26 -17.87 -8.06
C THR A 676 24.78 -17.75 -8.41
N LEU A 677 23.93 -17.72 -7.40
CA LEU A 677 22.48 -17.66 -7.56
C LEU A 677 21.99 -16.22 -7.42
N VAL A 678 21.25 -15.73 -8.41
CA VAL A 678 20.71 -14.36 -8.47
C VAL A 678 19.19 -14.42 -8.48
N GLY A 679 18.56 -13.87 -7.44
CA GLY A 679 17.11 -13.75 -7.35
C GLY A 679 16.62 -12.44 -7.94
N VAL A 680 15.60 -12.53 -8.78
CA VAL A 680 14.87 -11.39 -9.34
C VAL A 680 13.48 -11.35 -8.71
N PHE A 681 13.13 -10.21 -8.12
CA PHE A 681 11.84 -9.99 -7.47
C PHE A 681 11.00 -9.03 -8.30
N LEU A 682 9.76 -9.43 -8.58
CA LEU A 682 8.81 -8.62 -9.34
C LEU A 682 8.34 -7.43 -8.51
N GLN A 683 8.24 -6.26 -9.16
CA GLN A 683 7.62 -5.09 -8.56
C GLN A 683 6.10 -5.22 -8.52
N PRO A 684 5.45 -4.84 -7.40
CA PRO A 684 3.99 -4.69 -7.36
C PRO A 684 3.47 -3.90 -8.57
N GLY A 685 2.46 -4.45 -9.25
CA GLY A 685 1.83 -3.89 -10.45
C GLY A 685 2.59 -4.10 -11.76
N ALA A 686 3.82 -4.61 -11.73
CA ALA A 686 4.59 -4.89 -12.94
C ALA A 686 4.11 -6.18 -13.62
N ASN A 687 4.25 -6.24 -14.95
CA ASN A 687 3.91 -7.42 -15.73
C ASN A 687 5.02 -8.48 -15.60
N ALA A 688 4.68 -9.64 -15.02
CA ALA A 688 5.62 -10.72 -14.76
C ALA A 688 6.28 -11.24 -16.05
N LEU A 689 5.50 -11.37 -17.14
CA LEU A 689 5.98 -11.90 -18.42
C LEU A 689 6.95 -10.94 -19.11
N ASP A 690 6.66 -9.65 -19.08
CA ASP A 690 7.51 -8.63 -19.69
C ASP A 690 8.84 -8.49 -18.95
N VAL A 691 8.79 -8.46 -17.60
CA VAL A 691 9.99 -8.35 -16.77
C VAL A 691 10.88 -9.58 -16.94
N ALA A 692 10.32 -10.79 -16.89
CA ALA A 692 11.07 -12.03 -17.12
C ALA A 692 11.74 -12.04 -18.50
N LYS A 693 11.01 -11.63 -19.54
CA LYS A 693 11.54 -11.54 -20.91
C LYS A 693 12.67 -10.51 -21.03
N GLU A 694 12.55 -9.34 -20.38
CA GLU A 694 13.57 -8.30 -20.40
C GLU A 694 14.82 -8.71 -19.61
N VAL A 695 14.64 -9.40 -18.48
CA VAL A 695 15.74 -10.01 -17.70
C VAL A 695 16.49 -11.03 -18.55
N GLU A 696 15.79 -12.01 -19.13
CA GLU A 696 16.38 -13.02 -20.00
C GLU A 696 17.08 -12.41 -21.21
N GLY A 697 16.45 -11.42 -21.86
CA GLY A 697 17.02 -10.69 -22.98
C GLY A 697 18.26 -9.88 -22.60
N THR A 698 18.29 -9.28 -21.41
CA THR A 698 19.44 -8.55 -20.88
C THR A 698 20.60 -9.49 -20.59
N VAL A 699 20.34 -10.62 -19.93
CA VAL A 699 21.39 -11.62 -19.65
C VAL A 699 21.91 -12.24 -20.94
N ALA A 700 21.05 -12.53 -21.92
CA ALA A 700 21.48 -13.05 -23.22
C ALA A 700 22.43 -12.08 -23.95
N LYS A 701 22.15 -10.76 -23.91
CA LYS A 701 23.05 -9.73 -24.45
C LYS A 701 24.39 -9.67 -23.70
N LEU A 702 24.36 -9.80 -22.37
CA LEU A 702 25.57 -9.81 -21.53
C LEU A 702 26.39 -11.08 -21.69
N ALA A 703 25.73 -12.22 -21.94
CA ALA A 703 26.37 -13.52 -22.11
C ALA A 703 27.37 -13.54 -23.28
N ALA A 704 27.13 -12.73 -24.32
CA ALA A 704 28.08 -12.54 -25.41
C ALA A 704 29.43 -11.94 -24.98
N ARG A 705 29.51 -11.32 -23.79
CA ARG A 705 30.71 -10.71 -23.20
C ARG A 705 31.26 -11.50 -22.02
N PHE A 706 30.70 -12.67 -21.72
CA PHE A 706 31.19 -13.48 -20.62
C PHE A 706 32.63 -13.97 -20.91
N PRO A 707 33.53 -13.92 -19.92
CA PRO A 707 34.82 -14.58 -20.00
C PRO A 707 34.64 -16.07 -20.32
N LYS A 708 35.63 -16.66 -21.01
CA LYS A 708 35.67 -18.12 -21.20
C LYS A 708 35.56 -18.81 -19.83
N GLY A 709 34.71 -19.84 -19.77
CA GLY A 709 34.46 -20.63 -18.57
C GLY A 709 33.27 -20.19 -17.71
N ILE A 710 32.51 -19.16 -18.10
CA ILE A 710 31.28 -18.72 -17.40
C ILE A 710 30.06 -18.91 -18.31
N THR A 711 29.00 -19.52 -17.77
CA THR A 711 27.67 -19.60 -18.42
C THR A 711 26.57 -19.29 -17.41
N TYR A 712 25.32 -19.24 -17.89
CA TYR A 712 24.14 -19.04 -17.04
C TYR A 712 23.00 -19.98 -17.41
N SER A 713 22.04 -20.11 -16.49
CA SER A 713 20.77 -20.80 -16.70
C SER A 713 19.67 -20.13 -15.87
N VAL A 714 18.41 -20.32 -16.23
CA VAL A 714 17.24 -19.84 -15.49
C VAL A 714 16.45 -21.04 -14.96
N PRO A 715 16.98 -21.73 -13.93
CA PRO A 715 16.38 -22.98 -13.44
C PRO A 715 15.04 -22.81 -12.75
N TYR A 716 14.70 -21.60 -12.27
CA TYR A 716 13.42 -21.30 -11.63
C TYR A 716 12.79 -20.07 -12.27
N ASP A 717 11.56 -20.22 -12.76
CA ASP A 717 10.78 -19.18 -13.44
C ASP A 717 9.28 -19.41 -13.21
N THR A 718 8.65 -18.50 -12.46
CA THR A 718 7.20 -18.58 -12.17
C THR A 718 6.34 -18.26 -13.39
N THR A 719 6.89 -17.58 -14.41
CA THR A 719 6.11 -17.18 -15.58
C THR A 719 5.73 -18.37 -16.47
N ARG A 720 6.42 -19.51 -16.35
CA ARG A 720 6.08 -20.75 -17.06
C ARG A 720 4.67 -21.23 -16.73
N PHE A 721 4.29 -21.21 -15.45
CA PHE A 721 2.94 -21.57 -15.02
C PHE A 721 1.91 -20.61 -15.61
N VAL A 722 2.16 -19.30 -15.54
CA VAL A 722 1.26 -18.27 -16.08
C VAL A 722 1.04 -18.43 -17.59
N LYS A 723 2.11 -18.69 -18.35
CA LYS A 723 2.02 -18.93 -19.81
C LYS A 723 1.12 -20.12 -20.12
N VAL A 724 1.33 -21.26 -19.44
CA VAL A 724 0.53 -22.47 -19.65
C VAL A 724 -0.92 -22.27 -19.20
N SER A 725 -1.17 -21.56 -18.10
CA SER A 725 -2.52 -21.23 -17.66
C SER A 725 -3.27 -20.37 -18.68
N ILE A 726 -2.61 -19.41 -19.33
CA ILE A 726 -3.20 -18.62 -20.42
C ILE A 726 -3.51 -19.51 -21.63
N GLU A 727 -2.58 -20.38 -22.05
CA GLU A 727 -2.77 -21.31 -23.16
C GLU A 727 -3.95 -22.26 -22.92
N GLU A 728 -4.06 -22.84 -21.72
CA GLU A 728 -5.17 -23.72 -21.35
C GLU A 728 -6.50 -22.97 -21.28
N VAL A 729 -6.52 -21.70 -20.86
CA VAL A 729 -7.75 -20.88 -20.89
C VAL A 729 -8.19 -20.61 -22.32
N VAL A 730 -7.25 -20.30 -23.24
CA VAL A 730 -7.57 -20.10 -24.67
C VAL A 730 -8.10 -21.39 -25.29
N LYS A 731 -7.48 -22.53 -24.98
CA LYS A 731 -7.95 -23.85 -25.43
C LYS A 731 -9.34 -24.18 -24.87
N THR A 732 -9.55 -23.96 -23.57
CA THR A 732 -10.85 -24.14 -22.91
C THR A 732 -11.92 -23.24 -23.53
N LEU A 733 -11.58 -22.00 -23.89
CA LEU A 733 -12.48 -21.09 -24.60
C LEU A 733 -12.85 -21.64 -25.98
N GLY A 734 -11.89 -22.23 -26.72
CA GLY A 734 -12.15 -22.91 -27.98
C GLY A 734 -13.07 -24.13 -27.83
N GLU A 735 -12.83 -24.97 -26.83
CA GLU A 735 -13.65 -26.15 -26.51
C GLU A 735 -15.07 -25.75 -26.08
N ALA A 736 -15.20 -24.75 -25.20
CA ALA A 736 -16.47 -24.22 -24.75
C ALA A 736 -17.26 -23.60 -25.92
N MET A 737 -16.60 -22.86 -26.81
CA MET A 737 -17.23 -22.31 -28.02
C MET A 737 -17.75 -23.43 -28.93
N LEU A 738 -16.96 -24.50 -29.12
CA LEU A 738 -17.39 -25.67 -29.90
C LEU A 738 -18.60 -26.34 -29.27
N LEU A 739 -18.62 -26.51 -27.94
CA LEU A 739 -19.77 -27.06 -27.22
C LEU A 739 -21.00 -26.17 -27.33
N VAL A 740 -20.86 -24.85 -27.20
CA VAL A 740 -21.94 -23.89 -27.40
C VAL A 740 -22.49 -23.99 -28.83
N ILE A 741 -21.63 -24.00 -29.85
CA ILE A 741 -22.02 -24.20 -31.25
C ILE A 741 -22.80 -25.50 -31.41
N ALA A 742 -22.29 -26.61 -30.85
CA ALA A 742 -22.91 -27.91 -30.94
C ALA A 742 -24.31 -27.92 -30.30
N VAL A 743 -24.45 -27.35 -29.09
CA VAL A 743 -25.73 -27.27 -28.37
C VAL A 743 -26.72 -26.36 -29.09
N VAL A 744 -26.31 -25.14 -29.46
CA VAL A 744 -27.18 -24.20 -30.20
C VAL A 744 -27.60 -24.79 -31.54
N PHE A 745 -26.69 -25.44 -32.27
CA PHE A 745 -27.03 -26.12 -33.51
C PHE A 745 -27.97 -27.31 -33.30
N LEU A 746 -27.81 -28.08 -32.21
CA LEU A 746 -28.70 -29.18 -31.87
C LEU A 746 -30.15 -28.70 -31.64
N PHE A 747 -30.32 -27.58 -30.91
CA PHE A 747 -31.64 -27.02 -30.61
C PHE A 747 -32.26 -26.26 -31.76
N LEU A 748 -31.50 -25.40 -32.46
CA LEU A 748 -32.03 -24.52 -33.50
C LEU A 748 -31.95 -25.12 -34.92
N GLN A 749 -31.12 -26.15 -35.13
CA GLN A 749 -31.00 -26.90 -36.39
C GLN A 749 -30.66 -26.04 -37.62
N ASN A 750 -30.14 -24.84 -37.36
CA ASN A 750 -29.89 -23.80 -38.34
C ASN A 750 -28.49 -23.22 -38.13
N TRP A 751 -27.57 -23.57 -39.03
CA TRP A 751 -26.19 -23.08 -39.01
C TRP A 751 -26.09 -21.55 -38.95
N ARG A 752 -27.02 -20.83 -39.61
CA ARG A 752 -27.03 -19.36 -39.60
C ARG A 752 -27.41 -18.80 -38.24
N ALA A 753 -28.36 -19.43 -37.56
CA ALA A 753 -28.73 -19.08 -36.18
C ALA A 753 -27.56 -19.35 -35.23
N THR A 754 -26.87 -20.47 -35.39
CA THR A 754 -25.70 -20.83 -34.57
C THR A 754 -24.54 -19.82 -34.69
N LEU A 755 -24.39 -19.12 -35.81
CA LEU A 755 -23.34 -18.10 -35.98
C LEU A 755 -23.55 -16.88 -35.07
N ILE A 756 -24.77 -16.60 -34.64
CA ILE A 756 -25.10 -15.38 -33.88
C ILE A 756 -24.44 -15.41 -32.49
N PRO A 757 -24.60 -16.46 -31.65
CA PRO A 757 -23.87 -16.59 -30.39
C PRO A 757 -22.34 -16.64 -30.57
N VAL A 758 -21.85 -17.24 -31.67
CA VAL A 758 -20.41 -17.31 -31.97
C VAL A 758 -19.78 -15.92 -32.15
N VAL A 759 -20.55 -14.95 -32.63
CA VAL A 759 -20.09 -13.55 -32.73
C VAL A 759 -20.31 -12.81 -31.42
N ALA A 760 -21.45 -13.02 -30.74
CA ALA A 760 -21.79 -12.29 -29.52
C ALA A 760 -20.82 -12.56 -28.35
N VAL A 761 -20.39 -13.81 -28.17
CA VAL A 761 -19.59 -14.22 -27.02
C VAL A 761 -18.18 -13.61 -27.02
N PRO A 762 -17.40 -13.69 -28.13
CA PRO A 762 -16.09 -13.02 -28.18
C PRO A 762 -16.18 -11.52 -27.98
N VAL A 763 -17.24 -10.86 -28.47
CA VAL A 763 -17.44 -9.40 -28.27
C VAL A 763 -17.52 -9.07 -26.78
N SER A 764 -18.31 -9.82 -26.02
CA SER A 764 -18.49 -9.59 -24.59
C SER A 764 -17.24 -9.91 -23.78
N LEU A 765 -16.58 -11.04 -24.07
CA LEU A 765 -15.37 -11.46 -23.36
C LEU A 765 -14.19 -10.53 -23.65
N ILE A 766 -13.95 -10.19 -24.92
CA ILE A 766 -12.89 -9.24 -25.29
C ILE A 766 -13.19 -7.87 -24.69
N GLY A 767 -14.45 -7.40 -24.79
CA GLY A 767 -14.88 -6.14 -24.19
C GLY A 767 -14.67 -6.08 -22.67
N THR A 768 -14.69 -7.22 -21.99
CA THR A 768 -14.47 -7.29 -20.53
C THR A 768 -13.09 -6.77 -20.14
N PHE A 769 -12.05 -6.99 -20.95
CA PHE A 769 -10.72 -6.44 -20.70
C PHE A 769 -10.72 -4.90 -20.64
N ALA A 770 -11.56 -4.22 -21.43
CA ALA A 770 -11.68 -2.77 -21.36
C ALA A 770 -12.20 -2.32 -19.99
N GLY A 771 -13.22 -3.02 -19.47
CA GLY A 771 -13.75 -2.76 -18.13
C GLY A 771 -12.75 -3.06 -17.02
N LEU A 772 -11.99 -4.16 -17.13
CA LEU A 772 -10.92 -4.50 -16.19
C LEU A 772 -9.84 -3.41 -16.15
N LEU A 773 -9.43 -2.89 -17.30
CA LEU A 773 -8.44 -1.81 -17.38
C LEU A 773 -8.98 -0.50 -16.77
N MET A 774 -10.24 -0.15 -17.05
CA MET A 774 -10.88 1.04 -16.48
C MET A 774 -10.92 1.02 -14.96
N LEU A 775 -10.99 -0.17 -14.36
CA LEU A 775 -11.02 -0.36 -12.91
C LEU A 775 -9.64 -0.69 -12.31
N GLY A 776 -8.58 -0.73 -13.12
CA GLY A 776 -7.20 -0.95 -12.65
C GLY A 776 -6.87 -2.40 -12.27
N TYR A 777 -7.58 -3.38 -12.80
CA TYR A 777 -7.29 -4.81 -12.57
C TYR A 777 -6.19 -5.33 -13.51
N SER A 778 -5.73 -6.55 -13.25
CA SER A 778 -4.72 -7.26 -14.06
C SER A 778 -5.32 -8.50 -14.74
N ILE A 779 -4.65 -9.03 -15.75
CA ILE A 779 -4.93 -10.37 -16.27
C ILE A 779 -4.21 -11.36 -15.36
N ASN A 780 -4.98 -12.13 -14.61
CA ASN A 780 -4.48 -13.14 -13.68
C ASN A 780 -5.37 -14.39 -13.67
N THR A 781 -4.90 -15.45 -13.03
CA THR A 781 -5.58 -16.76 -13.00
C THR A 781 -7.05 -16.65 -12.56
N LEU A 782 -7.36 -15.78 -11.58
CA LEU A 782 -8.72 -15.58 -11.08
C LEU A 782 -9.61 -14.85 -12.10
N THR A 783 -9.10 -13.82 -12.77
CA THR A 783 -9.84 -13.16 -13.86
C THR A 783 -10.05 -14.08 -15.05
N LEU A 784 -9.06 -14.92 -15.39
CA LEU A 784 -9.19 -15.91 -16.45
C LEU A 784 -10.26 -16.96 -16.12
N PHE A 785 -10.30 -17.46 -14.87
CA PHE A 785 -11.38 -18.34 -14.41
C PHE A 785 -12.75 -17.65 -14.41
N GLY A 786 -12.81 -16.39 -14.00
CA GLY A 786 -14.02 -15.57 -14.12
C GLY A 786 -14.52 -15.49 -15.56
N MET A 787 -13.61 -15.32 -16.53
CA MET A 787 -13.95 -15.33 -17.96
C MET A 787 -14.43 -16.70 -18.45
N VAL A 788 -13.77 -17.79 -18.03
CA VAL A 788 -14.21 -19.16 -18.40
C VAL A 788 -15.62 -19.43 -17.91
N LEU A 789 -15.93 -19.08 -16.65
CA LEU A 789 -17.31 -19.21 -16.14
C LEU A 789 -18.28 -18.28 -16.88
N ALA A 790 -17.85 -17.06 -17.19
CA ALA A 790 -18.66 -16.10 -17.92
C ALA A 790 -19.05 -16.59 -19.32
N ILE A 791 -18.28 -17.48 -19.98
CA ILE A 791 -18.64 -18.03 -21.30
C ILE A 791 -20.06 -18.61 -21.26
N GLY A 792 -20.38 -19.47 -20.30
CA GLY A 792 -21.72 -20.07 -20.20
C GLY A 792 -22.82 -19.03 -19.97
N ILE A 793 -22.55 -18.06 -19.08
CA ILE A 793 -23.51 -17.02 -18.69
C ILE A 793 -23.79 -16.05 -19.84
N VAL A 794 -22.74 -15.64 -20.57
CA VAL A 794 -22.83 -14.68 -21.68
C VAL A 794 -23.59 -15.27 -22.88
N VAL A 795 -23.43 -16.57 -23.11
CA VAL A 795 -24.13 -17.28 -24.20
C VAL A 795 -25.64 -17.29 -23.97
N ASP A 796 -26.09 -17.46 -22.72
CA ASP A 796 -27.50 -17.62 -22.37
C ASP A 796 -28.37 -16.44 -22.85
N ASP A 797 -27.93 -15.19 -22.65
CA ASP A 797 -28.68 -14.00 -23.06
C ASP A 797 -28.92 -13.98 -24.59
N ALA A 798 -27.88 -14.31 -25.36
CA ALA A 798 -27.96 -14.33 -26.82
C ALA A 798 -28.84 -15.49 -27.32
N ILE A 799 -28.77 -16.66 -26.67
CA ILE A 799 -29.61 -17.82 -26.99
C ILE A 799 -31.08 -17.49 -26.73
N VAL A 800 -31.44 -16.89 -25.59
CA VAL A 800 -32.84 -16.59 -25.24
C VAL A 800 -33.47 -15.65 -26.27
N VAL A 801 -32.73 -14.63 -26.71
CA VAL A 801 -33.22 -13.73 -27.77
C VAL A 801 -33.38 -14.48 -29.08
N LEU A 802 -32.37 -15.26 -29.48
CA LEU A 802 -32.38 -16.01 -30.74
C LEU A 802 -33.48 -17.07 -30.80
N GLU A 803 -33.65 -17.86 -29.74
CA GLU A 803 -34.67 -18.90 -29.62
C GLU A 803 -36.07 -18.30 -29.77
N ASN A 804 -36.35 -17.17 -29.11
CA ASN A 804 -37.66 -16.55 -29.22
C ASN A 804 -37.93 -15.97 -30.61
N VAL A 805 -36.90 -15.42 -31.27
CA VAL A 805 -37.03 -14.97 -32.67
C VAL A 805 -37.37 -16.15 -33.58
N GLU A 806 -36.65 -17.27 -33.45
CA GLU A 806 -36.86 -18.45 -34.29
C GLU A 806 -38.23 -19.12 -34.01
N ARG A 807 -38.66 -19.15 -32.74
CA ARG A 807 -40.00 -19.59 -32.34
C ARG A 807 -41.10 -18.78 -33.03
N ILE A 808 -41.03 -17.44 -32.95
CA ILE A 808 -42.03 -16.56 -33.59
C ILE A 808 -41.99 -16.69 -35.11
N MET A 809 -40.80 -16.81 -35.71
CA MET A 809 -40.66 -17.04 -37.16
C MET A 809 -41.32 -18.35 -37.60
N HIS A 810 -41.18 -19.43 -36.82
CA HIS A 810 -41.75 -20.74 -37.16
C HIS A 810 -43.25 -20.88 -36.83
N GLU A 811 -43.69 -20.45 -35.65
CA GLU A 811 -45.07 -20.61 -35.20
C GLU A 811 -46.01 -19.61 -35.88
N GLU A 812 -45.60 -18.35 -35.99
CA GLU A 812 -46.45 -17.27 -36.50
C GLU A 812 -46.17 -16.92 -37.97
N LYS A 813 -45.15 -17.54 -38.58
CA LYS A 813 -44.78 -17.35 -40.00
C LYS A 813 -44.49 -15.88 -40.35
N MET A 814 -43.84 -15.16 -39.44
CA MET A 814 -43.49 -13.74 -39.59
C MET A 814 -42.08 -13.54 -40.14
N LEU A 815 -41.88 -12.50 -40.95
CA LEU A 815 -40.55 -12.09 -41.44
C LEU A 815 -39.58 -11.80 -40.30
N ALA A 816 -38.28 -12.11 -40.48
CA ALA A 816 -37.26 -12.04 -39.43
C ALA A 816 -37.21 -10.69 -38.70
N ARG A 817 -37.44 -9.58 -39.43
CA ARG A 817 -37.51 -8.24 -38.83
C ARG A 817 -38.70 -8.07 -37.89
N GLU A 818 -39.88 -8.50 -38.30
CA GLU A 818 -41.09 -8.35 -37.48
C GLU A 818 -41.06 -9.31 -36.28
N ALA A 819 -40.58 -10.54 -36.52
CA ALA A 819 -40.32 -11.51 -35.47
C ALA A 819 -39.31 -10.99 -34.44
N ALA A 820 -38.20 -10.37 -34.86
CA ALA A 820 -37.23 -9.75 -33.96
C ALA A 820 -37.84 -8.63 -33.10
N ILE A 821 -38.64 -7.74 -33.70
CA ILE A 821 -39.31 -6.66 -32.95
C ILE A 821 -40.31 -7.24 -31.94
N LYS A 822 -41.06 -8.28 -32.32
CA LYS A 822 -41.99 -8.96 -31.42
C LYS A 822 -41.27 -9.71 -30.30
N ALA A 823 -40.25 -10.49 -30.64
CA ALA A 823 -39.43 -11.21 -29.68
C ALA A 823 -38.85 -10.29 -28.62
N MET A 824 -38.29 -9.15 -29.02
CA MET A 824 -37.73 -8.17 -28.08
C MET A 824 -38.79 -7.56 -27.15
N ARG A 825 -40.08 -7.52 -27.50
CA ARG A 825 -41.14 -7.12 -26.54
C ARG A 825 -41.32 -8.14 -25.42
N GLU A 826 -41.09 -9.41 -25.72
CA GLU A 826 -41.29 -10.51 -24.77
C GLU A 826 -40.06 -10.74 -23.90
N VAL A 827 -38.85 -10.67 -24.48
CA VAL A 827 -37.61 -11.09 -23.78
C VAL A 827 -36.75 -9.95 -23.23
N SER A 828 -36.96 -8.69 -23.62
CA SER A 828 -36.12 -7.59 -23.11
C SER A 828 -36.18 -7.47 -21.58
N GLY A 829 -37.37 -7.63 -20.99
CA GLY A 829 -37.55 -7.60 -19.54
C GLY A 829 -36.79 -8.72 -18.81
N PRO A 830 -37.00 -10.00 -19.19
CA PRO A 830 -36.22 -11.12 -18.68
C PRO A 830 -34.70 -10.98 -18.83
N VAL A 831 -34.19 -10.56 -20.00
CA VAL A 831 -32.75 -10.38 -20.23
C VAL A 831 -32.17 -9.29 -19.30
N ILE A 832 -32.84 -8.15 -19.16
CA ILE A 832 -32.42 -7.10 -18.22
C ILE A 832 -32.45 -7.63 -16.77
N ALA A 833 -33.47 -8.43 -16.41
CA ALA A 833 -33.56 -9.01 -15.09
C ALA A 833 -32.41 -9.99 -14.80
N ILE A 834 -32.00 -10.82 -15.77
CA ILE A 834 -30.85 -11.72 -15.66
C ILE A 834 -29.58 -10.92 -15.35
N VAL A 835 -29.30 -9.88 -16.15
CA VAL A 835 -28.14 -8.99 -15.96
C VAL A 835 -28.16 -8.33 -14.59
N LEU A 836 -29.30 -7.75 -14.18
CA LEU A 836 -29.42 -7.06 -12.90
C LEU A 836 -29.30 -8.02 -11.71
N VAL A 837 -29.84 -9.23 -11.79
CA VAL A 837 -29.73 -10.24 -10.73
C VAL A 837 -28.28 -10.68 -10.56
N LEU A 838 -27.57 -10.95 -11.65
CA LEU A 838 -26.16 -11.32 -11.61
C LEU A 838 -25.30 -10.16 -11.04
N CYS A 839 -25.57 -8.92 -11.47
CA CYS A 839 -24.94 -7.75 -10.87
C CYS A 839 -25.29 -7.61 -9.37
N ALA A 840 -26.53 -7.86 -8.96
CA ALA A 840 -26.96 -7.79 -7.56
C ALA A 840 -26.28 -8.85 -6.67
N VAL A 841 -25.81 -9.96 -7.24
CA VAL A 841 -25.02 -10.96 -6.52
C VAL A 841 -23.54 -10.58 -6.50
N PHE A 842 -22.96 -10.25 -7.66
CA PHE A 842 -21.50 -10.08 -7.78
C PHE A 842 -21.00 -8.68 -7.38
N VAL A 843 -21.74 -7.60 -7.67
CA VAL A 843 -21.30 -6.24 -7.33
C VAL A 843 -21.12 -6.08 -5.81
N PRO A 844 -22.03 -6.53 -4.93
CA PRO A 844 -21.80 -6.46 -3.49
C PRO A 844 -20.57 -7.26 -3.01
N ILE A 845 -20.29 -8.41 -3.63
CA ILE A 845 -19.10 -9.23 -3.32
C ILE A 845 -17.81 -8.45 -3.60
N ALA A 846 -17.79 -7.58 -4.61
CA ALA A 846 -16.63 -6.76 -4.92
C ALA A 846 -16.24 -5.77 -3.81
N PHE A 847 -17.16 -5.43 -2.90
CA PHE A 847 -16.92 -4.54 -1.76
C PHE A 847 -16.47 -5.26 -0.48
N LEU A 848 -16.26 -6.59 -0.53
CA LEU A 848 -15.70 -7.32 0.60
C LEU A 848 -14.22 -6.95 0.78
N GLY A 849 -13.84 -6.68 2.04
CA GLY A 849 -12.46 -6.39 2.44
C GLY A 849 -11.66 -7.65 2.82
N GLY A 850 -10.36 -7.45 3.08
CA GLY A 850 -9.43 -8.51 3.48
C GLY A 850 -9.05 -9.47 2.35
N LEU A 851 -8.29 -10.52 2.70
CA LEU A 851 -7.76 -11.50 1.75
C LEU A 851 -8.85 -12.18 0.91
N THR A 852 -9.90 -12.69 1.57
CA THR A 852 -11.03 -13.35 0.91
C THR A 852 -11.78 -12.38 -0.02
N GLY A 853 -11.90 -11.11 0.39
CA GLY A 853 -12.54 -10.07 -0.40
C GLY A 853 -11.79 -9.80 -1.71
N GLU A 854 -10.46 -9.66 -1.65
CA GLU A 854 -9.62 -9.48 -2.86
C GLU A 854 -9.71 -10.67 -3.82
N LEU A 855 -9.67 -11.90 -3.31
CA LEU A 855 -9.81 -13.11 -4.13
C LEU A 855 -11.15 -13.13 -4.88
N TYR A 856 -12.25 -12.84 -4.18
CA TYR A 856 -13.57 -12.83 -4.81
C TYR A 856 -13.81 -11.62 -5.70
N ARG A 857 -13.16 -10.48 -5.44
CA ARG A 857 -13.34 -9.25 -6.21
C ARG A 857 -12.92 -9.43 -7.67
N GLN A 858 -11.77 -10.07 -7.93
CA GLN A 858 -11.30 -10.34 -9.30
C GLN A 858 -12.35 -11.14 -10.08
N PHE A 859 -12.90 -12.17 -9.46
CA PHE A 859 -13.89 -13.04 -10.05
C PHE A 859 -15.23 -12.32 -10.29
N ALA A 860 -15.73 -11.63 -9.26
CA ALA A 860 -17.01 -10.95 -9.27
C ALA A 860 -17.04 -9.79 -10.28
N VAL A 861 -15.99 -8.96 -10.32
CA VAL A 861 -15.90 -7.82 -11.25
C VAL A 861 -15.81 -8.31 -12.70
N THR A 862 -15.01 -9.35 -12.95
CA THR A 862 -14.88 -9.92 -14.30
C THR A 862 -16.23 -10.41 -14.83
N ILE A 863 -16.96 -11.19 -14.02
CA ILE A 863 -18.28 -11.72 -14.42
C ILE A 863 -19.30 -10.59 -14.57
N ALA A 864 -19.36 -9.64 -13.63
CA ALA A 864 -20.31 -8.55 -13.68
C ALA A 864 -20.13 -7.71 -14.96
N ILE A 865 -18.88 -7.38 -15.33
CA ILE A 865 -18.60 -6.64 -16.57
C ILE A 865 -18.97 -7.48 -17.79
N ALA A 866 -18.56 -8.76 -17.83
CA ALA A 866 -18.86 -9.65 -18.96
C ALA A 866 -20.38 -9.78 -19.20
N VAL A 867 -21.16 -9.92 -18.12
CA VAL A 867 -22.62 -10.03 -18.17
C VAL A 867 -23.27 -8.70 -18.57
N VAL A 868 -22.77 -7.55 -18.09
CA VAL A 868 -23.30 -6.25 -18.51
C VAL A 868 -23.06 -6.03 -20.00
N ILE A 869 -21.86 -6.33 -20.51
CA ILE A 869 -21.56 -6.22 -21.95
C ILE A 869 -22.40 -7.24 -22.72
N SER A 870 -22.57 -8.46 -22.22
CA SER A 870 -23.47 -9.48 -22.79
C SER A 870 -24.89 -8.98 -22.95
N GLY A 871 -25.48 -8.42 -21.89
CA GLY A 871 -26.82 -7.84 -21.94
C GLY A 871 -26.94 -6.73 -22.98
N ILE A 872 -25.94 -5.85 -23.10
CA ILE A 872 -25.90 -4.83 -24.14
C ILE A 872 -25.88 -5.48 -25.53
N VAL A 873 -25.03 -6.48 -25.75
CA VAL A 873 -24.92 -7.23 -27.02
C VAL A 873 -26.20 -8.01 -27.34
N ALA A 874 -26.86 -8.60 -26.34
CA ALA A 874 -28.12 -9.32 -26.46
C ALA A 874 -29.28 -8.39 -26.81
N LEU A 875 -29.33 -7.17 -26.26
CA LEU A 875 -30.40 -6.20 -26.54
C LEU A 875 -30.17 -5.40 -27.83
N THR A 876 -28.97 -5.43 -28.40
CA THR A 876 -28.57 -4.61 -29.57
C THR A 876 -28.13 -5.45 -30.77
N LEU A 877 -26.94 -6.05 -30.71
CA LEU A 877 -26.32 -6.80 -31.81
C LEU A 877 -27.10 -8.07 -32.15
N THR A 878 -27.51 -8.84 -31.15
CA THR A 878 -28.16 -10.15 -31.35
C THR A 878 -29.44 -10.05 -32.19
N PRO A 879 -30.46 -9.24 -31.84
CA PRO A 879 -31.67 -9.14 -32.65
C PRO A 879 -31.40 -8.49 -34.01
N SER A 880 -30.37 -7.65 -34.12
CA SER A 880 -29.95 -7.05 -35.39
C SER A 880 -29.33 -8.09 -36.34
N LEU A 881 -28.45 -8.94 -35.82
CA LEU A 881 -27.88 -10.07 -36.54
C LEU A 881 -28.96 -11.08 -36.93
N CYS A 882 -29.95 -11.34 -36.08
CA CYS A 882 -31.10 -12.17 -36.44
C CYS A 882 -31.77 -11.67 -37.74
N VAL A 883 -31.98 -10.36 -37.89
CA VAL A 883 -32.60 -9.80 -39.10
C VAL A 883 -31.72 -9.89 -40.34
N ILE A 884 -30.40 -9.75 -40.19
CA ILE A 884 -29.45 -9.79 -41.31
C ILE A 884 -29.19 -11.23 -41.78
N ILE A 885 -29.08 -12.17 -40.83
CA ILE A 885 -28.55 -13.51 -41.05
C ILE A 885 -29.67 -14.54 -41.23
N LEU A 886 -30.77 -14.44 -40.48
CA LEU A 886 -31.86 -15.42 -40.58
C LEU A 886 -32.66 -15.20 -41.87
N LYS A 887 -32.88 -16.29 -42.60
CA LYS A 887 -33.77 -16.32 -43.77
C LYS A 887 -34.92 -17.27 -43.49
N HIS A 888 -36.07 -17.01 -44.10
CA HIS A 888 -37.16 -17.96 -44.12
C HIS A 888 -36.75 -19.18 -44.95
N GLU A 889 -36.38 -20.28 -44.31
CA GLU A 889 -36.14 -21.56 -44.96
C GLU A 889 -37.08 -22.62 -44.36
N HIS A 890 -38.04 -23.10 -45.17
CA HIS A 890 -38.80 -24.31 -44.85
C HIS A 890 -37.96 -25.54 -45.21
N LYS A 891 -37.08 -25.97 -44.30
CA LYS A 891 -36.40 -27.27 -44.41
C LYS A 891 -37.08 -28.27 -43.50
N GLN A 892 -37.39 -29.45 -44.03
CA GLN A 892 -37.76 -30.57 -43.17
C GLN A 892 -36.51 -31.02 -42.41
N PRO A 893 -36.54 -31.06 -41.06
CA PRO A 893 -35.40 -31.50 -40.28
C PRO A 893 -35.06 -32.94 -40.63
N GLY A 894 -33.77 -33.28 -40.70
CA GLY A 894 -33.31 -34.63 -41.01
C GLY A 894 -33.83 -35.66 -39.99
N ARG A 895 -33.84 -36.96 -40.35
CA ARG A 895 -34.40 -38.05 -39.52
C ARG A 895 -33.94 -38.05 -38.05
N PHE A 896 -32.67 -37.71 -37.80
CA PHE A 896 -32.13 -37.58 -36.44
C PHE A 896 -32.79 -36.43 -35.66
N PHE A 897 -32.90 -35.26 -36.27
CA PHE A 897 -33.50 -34.07 -35.67
C PHE A 897 -35.00 -34.24 -35.41
N THR A 898 -35.73 -34.93 -36.30
CA THR A 898 -37.14 -35.28 -36.06
C THR A 898 -37.30 -36.18 -34.84
N TRP A 899 -36.41 -37.17 -34.66
CA TRP A 899 -36.38 -38.02 -33.47
C TRP A 899 -36.07 -37.20 -32.20
N PHE A 900 -35.04 -36.34 -32.25
CA PHE A 900 -34.65 -35.48 -31.12
C PHE A 900 -35.79 -34.54 -30.71
N ASN A 901 -36.42 -33.86 -31.66
CA ASN A 901 -37.54 -32.96 -31.39
C ASN A 901 -38.72 -33.71 -30.76
N ASN A 902 -39.09 -34.87 -31.31
CA ASN A 902 -40.17 -35.70 -30.75
C ASN A 902 -39.85 -36.18 -29.32
N PHE A 903 -38.60 -36.57 -29.08
CA PHE A 903 -38.13 -36.94 -27.74
C PHE A 903 -38.18 -35.75 -26.77
N PHE A 904 -37.69 -34.59 -27.18
CA PHE A 904 -37.72 -33.35 -26.40
C PHE A 904 -39.16 -32.93 -26.07
N HIS A 905 -40.07 -32.96 -27.04
CA HIS A 905 -41.49 -32.67 -26.80
C HIS A 905 -42.14 -33.63 -25.78
N ARG A 906 -41.79 -34.93 -25.82
CA ARG A 906 -42.25 -35.88 -24.79
C ARG A 906 -41.72 -35.50 -23.41
N ILE A 907 -40.43 -35.15 -23.31
CA ILE A 907 -39.83 -34.68 -22.05
C ILE A 907 -40.55 -33.43 -21.56
N THR A 908 -40.78 -32.44 -22.41
CA THR A 908 -41.49 -31.21 -22.05
C THR A 908 -42.90 -31.51 -21.56
N GLY A 909 -43.62 -32.44 -22.21
CA GLY A 909 -44.94 -32.89 -21.76
C GLY A 909 -44.90 -33.55 -20.37
N HIS A 910 -43.91 -34.40 -20.10
CA HIS A 910 -43.70 -35.00 -18.78
C HIS A 910 -43.33 -33.94 -17.72
N TYR A 911 -42.47 -32.98 -18.05
CA TYR A 911 -42.09 -31.88 -17.17
C TYR A 911 -43.30 -31.03 -16.79
N VAL A 912 -44.09 -30.57 -17.77
CA VAL A 912 -45.31 -29.77 -17.53
C VAL A 912 -46.32 -30.54 -16.68
N SER A 913 -46.50 -31.83 -16.97
CA SER A 913 -47.38 -32.71 -16.17
C SER A 913 -46.87 -32.86 -14.72
N GLY A 914 -45.55 -33.00 -14.54
CA GLY A 914 -44.90 -33.07 -13.23
C GLY A 914 -45.02 -31.78 -12.43
N VAL A 915 -44.81 -30.62 -13.07
CA VAL A 915 -45.04 -29.30 -12.45
C VAL A 915 -46.51 -29.16 -12.04
N GLY A 916 -47.45 -29.51 -12.93
CA GLY A 916 -48.87 -29.50 -12.62
C GLY A 916 -49.25 -30.40 -11.44
N PHE A 917 -48.64 -31.59 -11.34
CA PHE A 917 -48.80 -32.49 -10.20
C PHE A 917 -48.27 -31.87 -8.90
N MET A 918 -47.08 -31.25 -8.93
CA MET A 918 -46.46 -30.62 -7.75
C MET A 918 -47.22 -29.39 -7.27
N VAL A 919 -47.69 -28.53 -8.19
CA VAL A 919 -48.50 -27.34 -7.84
C VAL A 919 -49.82 -27.76 -7.18
N ARG A 920 -50.48 -28.83 -7.67
CA ARG A 920 -51.70 -29.36 -7.04
C ARG A 920 -51.44 -30.04 -5.70
N ARG A 921 -50.22 -30.50 -5.43
CA ARG A 921 -49.79 -31.15 -4.18
C ARG A 921 -48.66 -30.37 -3.51
N ALA A 922 -48.89 -29.07 -3.30
CA ALA A 922 -47.89 -28.14 -2.77
C ALA A 922 -47.25 -28.60 -1.44
N GLY A 923 -47.99 -29.34 -0.58
CA GLY A 923 -47.45 -29.92 0.64
C GLY A 923 -46.31 -30.93 0.42
N ILE A 924 -46.37 -31.74 -0.65
CA ILE A 924 -45.28 -32.65 -1.04
C ILE A 924 -44.09 -31.85 -1.54
N GLY A 925 -44.32 -30.81 -2.35
CA GLY A 925 -43.28 -29.91 -2.81
C GLY A 925 -42.54 -29.21 -1.66
N LEU A 926 -43.28 -28.69 -0.68
CA LEU A 926 -42.71 -28.08 0.52
C LEU A 926 -41.95 -29.08 1.38
N MET A 927 -42.43 -30.32 1.51
CA MET A 927 -41.72 -31.38 2.23
C MET A 927 -40.39 -31.73 1.54
N LEU A 928 -40.40 -31.91 0.21
CA LEU A 928 -39.19 -32.20 -0.56
C LEU A 928 -38.19 -31.04 -0.50
N PHE A 929 -38.67 -29.80 -0.59
CA PHE A 929 -37.84 -28.61 -0.41
C PHE A 929 -37.25 -28.54 1.01
N GLY A 930 -38.05 -28.78 2.04
CA GLY A 930 -37.59 -28.85 3.42
C GLY A 930 -36.54 -29.95 3.63
N GLY A 931 -36.76 -31.14 3.04
CA GLY A 931 -35.80 -32.24 3.02
C GLY A 931 -34.50 -31.88 2.31
N MET A 932 -34.58 -31.20 1.17
CA MET A 932 -33.42 -30.69 0.44
C MET A 932 -32.64 -29.65 1.27
N VAL A 933 -33.32 -28.73 1.93
CA VAL A 933 -32.69 -27.73 2.82
C VAL A 933 -32.01 -28.41 4.01
N LEU A 934 -32.65 -29.41 4.63
CA LEU A 934 -32.06 -30.19 5.71
C LEU A 934 -30.84 -30.97 5.24
N LEU A 935 -30.91 -31.60 4.06
CA LEU A 935 -29.81 -32.33 3.46
C LEU A 935 -28.65 -31.39 3.11
N ALA A 936 -28.93 -30.24 2.50
CA ALA A 936 -27.93 -29.22 2.19
C ALA A 936 -27.28 -28.67 3.45
N GLY A 937 -28.05 -28.39 4.51
CA GLY A 937 -27.54 -27.97 5.81
C GLY A 937 -26.72 -29.07 6.50
N GLY A 938 -27.09 -30.33 6.31
CA GLY A 938 -26.32 -31.50 6.75
C GLY A 938 -24.98 -31.62 6.02
N LEU A 939 -25.01 -31.55 4.69
CA LEU A 939 -23.80 -31.57 3.85
C LEU A 939 -22.87 -30.41 4.18
N TRP A 940 -23.39 -29.18 4.32
CA TRP A 940 -22.60 -28.00 4.71
C TRP A 940 -21.81 -28.20 6.00
N ARG A 941 -22.38 -28.91 6.99
CA ARG A 941 -21.70 -29.18 8.26
C ARG A 941 -20.61 -30.26 8.17
N VAL A 942 -20.69 -31.14 7.17
CA VAL A 942 -19.75 -32.25 6.99
C VAL A 942 -18.66 -31.90 5.98
N THR A 943 -18.92 -31.01 5.03
CA THR A 943 -17.93 -30.56 4.03
C THR A 943 -16.79 -29.79 4.71
N PRO A 944 -15.54 -30.25 4.61
CA PRO A 944 -14.39 -29.53 5.14
C PRO A 944 -14.18 -28.19 4.42
N GLY A 945 -13.80 -27.15 5.17
CA GLY A 945 -13.40 -25.87 4.61
C GLY A 945 -11.92 -25.86 4.21
N SER A 946 -11.59 -25.14 3.14
CA SER A 946 -10.22 -24.79 2.73
C SER A 946 -10.21 -23.35 2.18
N LEU A 947 -9.04 -22.73 2.09
CA LEU A 947 -8.87 -21.37 1.55
C LEU A 947 -8.71 -21.38 0.03
N VAL A 948 -7.67 -22.05 -0.47
CA VAL A 948 -7.35 -22.26 -1.90
C VAL A 948 -6.78 -23.67 -2.03
N PRO A 949 -7.11 -24.44 -3.08
CA PRO A 949 -6.50 -25.75 -3.31
C PRO A 949 -5.00 -25.63 -3.60
N ASP A 950 -4.22 -26.66 -3.22
CA ASP A 950 -2.83 -26.76 -3.63
C ASP A 950 -2.74 -27.00 -5.14
N GLU A 951 -1.95 -26.20 -5.83
CA GLU A 951 -1.77 -26.27 -7.28
C GLU A 951 -0.42 -26.91 -7.63
N ASP A 952 -0.40 -27.65 -8.73
CA ASP A 952 0.85 -28.13 -9.32
C ASP A 952 1.46 -27.03 -10.19
N GLN A 953 2.33 -26.22 -9.59
CA GLN A 953 3.00 -25.09 -10.25
C GLN A 953 4.24 -25.52 -11.08
N GLY A 954 4.51 -26.82 -11.22
CA GLY A 954 5.65 -27.34 -11.98
C GLY A 954 7.00 -27.26 -11.24
N PHE A 955 6.99 -27.07 -9.92
CA PHE A 955 8.16 -27.21 -9.06
C PHE A 955 7.73 -27.61 -7.63
N TYR A 956 8.67 -28.13 -6.84
CA TYR A 956 8.50 -28.31 -5.40
C TYR A 956 9.75 -27.81 -4.66
N ILE A 957 9.61 -27.57 -3.36
CA ILE A 957 10.71 -27.11 -2.50
C ILE A 957 11.10 -28.25 -1.55
N SER A 958 12.39 -28.40 -1.29
CA SER A 958 12.91 -29.30 -0.26
C SER A 958 13.78 -28.53 0.73
N ALA A 959 13.57 -28.77 2.02
CA ALA A 959 14.41 -28.24 3.09
C ALA A 959 15.24 -29.38 3.69
N VAL A 960 16.55 -29.17 3.79
CA VAL A 960 17.50 -30.12 4.39
C VAL A 960 18.02 -29.51 5.68
N ILE A 961 17.71 -30.12 6.82
CA ILE A 961 18.02 -29.57 8.14
C ILE A 961 18.87 -30.57 8.93
N LEU A 962 20.11 -30.21 9.21
CA LEU A 962 21.04 -30.98 10.03
C LEU A 962 20.93 -30.56 11.51
N PRO A 963 21.42 -31.39 12.45
CA PRO A 963 21.54 -31.00 13.85
C PRO A 963 22.30 -29.68 14.05
N ASP A 964 21.93 -28.94 15.11
CA ASP A 964 22.60 -27.69 15.47
C ASP A 964 24.09 -27.92 15.72
N GLY A 965 24.94 -26.98 15.27
CA GLY A 965 26.40 -27.11 15.31
C GLY A 965 27.02 -27.87 14.13
N ALA A 966 26.23 -28.38 13.17
CA ALA A 966 26.79 -28.89 11.92
C ALA A 966 27.47 -27.78 11.10
N SER A 967 28.65 -28.09 10.55
CA SER A 967 29.37 -27.16 9.66
C SER A 967 28.73 -27.11 8.28
N LEU A 968 28.97 -26.02 7.56
CA LEU A 968 28.44 -25.82 6.21
C LEU A 968 28.93 -26.90 5.23
N GLU A 969 30.17 -27.38 5.37
CA GLU A 969 30.73 -28.45 4.54
C GLU A 969 30.03 -29.78 4.79
N ARG A 970 29.61 -30.04 6.04
CA ARG A 970 28.84 -31.24 6.37
C ARG A 970 27.44 -31.16 5.75
N THR A 971 26.80 -30.00 5.84
CA THR A 971 25.52 -29.73 5.18
C THR A 971 25.63 -29.90 3.66
N ASP A 972 26.68 -29.35 3.04
CA ASP A 972 26.89 -29.44 1.60
C ASP A 972 27.08 -30.89 1.11
N LYS A 973 27.73 -31.75 1.90
CA LYS A 973 27.84 -33.19 1.58
C LYS A 973 26.46 -33.85 1.51
N VAL A 974 25.62 -33.64 2.52
CA VAL A 974 24.25 -34.19 2.54
C VAL A 974 23.40 -33.59 1.43
N VAL A 975 23.53 -32.29 1.16
CA VAL A 975 22.82 -31.63 0.05
C VAL A 975 23.19 -32.26 -1.29
N ASN A 976 24.47 -32.56 -1.54
CA ASN A 976 24.89 -33.22 -2.77
C ASN A 976 24.32 -34.65 -2.90
N GLU A 977 24.20 -35.39 -1.80
CA GLU A 977 23.52 -36.70 -1.77
C GLU A 977 22.03 -36.55 -2.12
N VAL A 978 21.33 -35.58 -1.51
CA VAL A 978 19.93 -35.26 -1.81
C VAL A 978 19.74 -34.82 -3.26
N ILE A 979 20.62 -33.96 -3.81
CA ILE A 979 20.61 -33.58 -5.23
C ILE A 979 20.75 -34.81 -6.13
N GLY A 980 21.63 -35.77 -5.77
CA GLY A 980 21.78 -37.03 -6.48
C GLY A 980 20.47 -37.83 -6.53
N ILE A 981 19.76 -37.92 -5.40
CA ILE A 981 18.45 -38.58 -5.29
C ILE A 981 17.40 -37.85 -6.13
N ILE A 982 17.32 -36.52 -6.05
CA ILE A 982 16.38 -35.71 -6.82
C ILE A 982 16.60 -35.93 -8.33
N LYS A 983 17.87 -35.91 -8.78
CA LYS A 983 18.24 -36.13 -10.19
C LYS A 983 18.01 -37.56 -10.67
N SER A 984 17.89 -38.54 -9.78
CA SER A 984 17.56 -39.92 -10.16
C SER A 984 16.15 -40.05 -10.73
N ASN A 985 15.27 -39.09 -10.45
CA ASN A 985 13.92 -39.06 -10.98
C ASN A 985 13.89 -38.32 -12.35
N PRO A 986 13.49 -38.98 -13.45
CA PRO A 986 13.54 -38.41 -14.79
C PRO A 986 12.53 -37.28 -15.04
N TYR A 987 11.58 -37.04 -14.13
CA TYR A 987 10.58 -35.98 -14.24
C TYR A 987 11.06 -34.64 -13.64
N ASN A 988 12.18 -34.65 -12.91
CA ASN A 988 12.84 -33.43 -12.46
C ASN A 988 13.72 -32.87 -13.59
N LEU A 989 13.60 -31.57 -13.86
CA LEU A 989 14.32 -30.87 -14.92
C LEU A 989 15.61 -30.24 -14.39
N ASP A 990 15.49 -29.33 -13.42
CA ASP A 990 16.61 -28.59 -12.83
C ASP A 990 16.50 -28.56 -11.31
N VAL A 991 17.66 -28.55 -10.65
CA VAL A 991 17.79 -28.54 -9.18
C VAL A 991 18.69 -27.39 -8.75
N VAL A 992 18.12 -26.42 -8.05
CA VAL A 992 18.87 -25.30 -7.45
C VAL A 992 18.97 -25.52 -5.96
N ALA A 993 20.16 -25.50 -5.39
CA ALA A 993 20.34 -25.60 -3.94
C ALA A 993 21.01 -24.35 -3.36
N PHE A 994 20.42 -23.88 -2.27
CA PHE A 994 20.83 -22.77 -1.43
C PHE A 994 21.38 -23.38 -0.12
N THR A 995 22.60 -23.90 -0.16
CA THR A 995 23.24 -24.47 1.03
C THR A 995 23.69 -23.34 1.95
N GLY A 996 23.35 -23.42 3.25
CA GLY A 996 23.59 -22.33 4.19
C GLY A 996 22.40 -21.37 4.34
N PHE A 997 21.26 -21.66 3.72
CA PHE A 997 20.07 -20.81 3.73
C PHE A 997 18.81 -21.62 4.09
N ASP A 998 18.13 -21.16 5.15
CA ASP A 998 16.89 -21.75 5.64
C ASP A 998 15.69 -20.91 5.19
N PHE A 999 15.03 -21.33 4.12
CA PHE A 999 13.84 -20.64 3.61
C PHE A 999 12.62 -20.80 4.53
N LEU A 1000 12.55 -21.87 5.33
CA LEU A 1000 11.43 -22.13 6.22
C LEU A 1000 11.58 -21.42 7.56
N GLY A 1001 12.73 -21.61 8.23
CA GLY A 1001 13.04 -21.04 9.53
C GLY A 1001 13.68 -19.65 9.48
N GLY A 1002 13.96 -19.15 8.27
CA GLY A 1002 14.50 -17.82 8.01
C GLY A 1002 16.00 -17.70 8.22
N GLY A 1003 16.64 -16.93 7.34
CA GLY A 1003 18.02 -16.47 7.45
C GLY A 1003 19.09 -17.46 6.95
N TYR A 1004 20.35 -17.06 7.13
CA TYR A 1004 21.51 -17.89 6.82
C TYR A 1004 21.88 -18.77 8.02
N ARG A 1005 22.01 -20.08 7.79
CA ARG A 1005 22.33 -21.07 8.83
C ARG A 1005 23.20 -22.18 8.24
N ASN A 1006 24.33 -22.45 8.88
CA ASN A 1006 25.29 -23.46 8.40
C ASN A 1006 24.74 -24.89 8.39
N ASN A 1007 23.75 -25.21 9.24
CA ASN A 1007 23.12 -26.53 9.34
C ASN A 1007 21.85 -26.69 8.49
N ALA A 1008 21.53 -25.74 7.60
CA ALA A 1008 20.32 -25.80 6.79
C ALA A 1008 20.60 -25.54 5.31
N ALA A 1009 19.76 -26.08 4.46
CA ALA A 1009 19.75 -25.80 3.04
C ALA A 1009 18.34 -25.85 2.47
N THR A 1010 18.09 -25.02 1.47
CA THR A 1010 16.84 -25.02 0.70
C THR A 1010 17.11 -25.43 -0.73
N ILE A 1011 16.31 -26.31 -1.30
CA ILE A 1011 16.46 -26.82 -2.67
C ILE A 1011 15.17 -26.57 -3.44
N PHE A 1012 15.26 -25.89 -4.58
CA PHE A 1012 14.16 -25.69 -5.50
C PHE A 1012 14.29 -26.70 -6.64
N VAL A 1013 13.27 -27.52 -6.83
CA VAL A 1013 13.26 -28.58 -7.84
C VAL A 1013 12.22 -28.27 -8.89
N THR A 1014 12.69 -27.82 -10.05
CA THR A 1014 11.86 -27.53 -11.21
C THR A 1014 11.57 -28.82 -11.96
N GLN A 1015 10.32 -29.02 -12.35
CA GLN A 1015 9.84 -30.22 -13.01
C GLN A 1015 9.73 -30.03 -14.51
N LYS A 1016 9.66 -31.16 -15.23
CA LYS A 1016 9.29 -31.17 -16.64
C LYS A 1016 7.84 -30.68 -16.85
N PRO A 1017 7.51 -30.17 -18.04
CA PRO A 1017 6.14 -29.76 -18.38
C PRO A 1017 5.10 -30.86 -18.09
N TRP A 1018 3.88 -30.46 -17.71
CA TRP A 1018 2.80 -31.38 -17.27
C TRP A 1018 2.49 -32.50 -18.28
N HIS A 1019 2.65 -32.29 -19.58
CA HIS A 1019 2.41 -33.31 -20.61
C HIS A 1019 3.52 -34.36 -20.75
N GLU A 1020 4.71 -34.10 -20.20
CA GLU A 1020 5.87 -35.02 -20.21
C GLU A 1020 5.97 -35.88 -18.94
N ARG A 1021 5.07 -35.67 -17.97
CA ARG A 1021 5.08 -36.41 -16.70
C ARG A 1021 3.68 -36.96 -16.36
N PRO A 1022 3.57 -38.24 -15.98
CA PRO A 1022 2.31 -38.85 -15.58
C PRO A 1022 1.97 -38.62 -14.10
N VAL A 1023 2.91 -38.07 -13.33
CA VAL A 1023 2.79 -37.82 -11.89
C VAL A 1023 2.74 -36.32 -11.62
N ASP A 1024 1.92 -35.94 -10.65
CA ASP A 1024 1.82 -34.58 -10.14
C ASP A 1024 3.00 -34.24 -9.21
N ALA A 1025 3.16 -32.95 -8.89
CA ALA A 1025 4.18 -32.47 -7.97
C ALA A 1025 4.09 -33.15 -6.59
N GLN A 1026 2.88 -33.42 -6.09
CA GLN A 1026 2.68 -34.07 -4.79
C GLN A 1026 3.16 -35.52 -4.79
N GLY A 1027 2.97 -36.25 -5.90
CA GLY A 1027 3.56 -37.55 -6.12
C GLY A 1027 5.08 -37.54 -6.09
N LEU A 1028 5.71 -36.52 -6.68
CA LEU A 1028 7.18 -36.33 -6.65
C LEU A 1028 7.71 -35.96 -5.27
N VAL A 1029 6.98 -35.13 -4.52
CA VAL A 1029 7.28 -34.82 -3.11
C VAL A 1029 7.28 -36.10 -2.27
N ARG A 1030 6.27 -36.96 -2.44
CA ARG A 1030 6.19 -38.25 -1.74
C ARG A 1030 7.31 -39.20 -2.13
N ASP A 1031 7.67 -39.25 -3.42
CA ASP A 1031 8.81 -40.05 -3.92
C ASP A 1031 10.13 -39.60 -3.27
N LEU A 1032 10.38 -38.29 -3.21
CA LEU A 1032 11.58 -37.75 -2.57
C LEU A 1032 11.63 -38.12 -1.09
N PHE A 1033 10.53 -37.88 -0.36
CA PHE A 1033 10.46 -38.17 1.08
C PHE A 1033 10.73 -39.66 1.39
N MET A 1034 10.17 -40.57 0.59
CA MET A 1034 10.43 -42.01 0.71
C MET A 1034 11.90 -42.35 0.43
N LYS A 1035 12.49 -41.76 -0.61
CA LYS A 1035 13.87 -42.02 -1.00
C LYS A 1035 14.89 -41.42 -0.05
N THR A 1036 14.61 -40.30 0.61
CA THR A 1036 15.53 -39.65 1.55
C THR A 1036 15.44 -40.18 2.98
N GLY A 1037 14.48 -41.06 3.29
CA GLY A 1037 14.28 -41.61 4.64
C GLY A 1037 15.45 -42.41 5.22
N HIS A 1038 16.44 -42.79 4.39
CA HIS A 1038 17.66 -43.47 4.84
C HIS A 1038 18.75 -42.50 5.34
N ILE A 1039 18.66 -41.20 5.02
CA ILE A 1039 19.62 -40.17 5.43
C ILE A 1039 19.39 -39.88 6.91
N LYS A 1040 20.24 -40.44 7.77
CA LYS A 1040 20.14 -40.26 9.24
C LYS A 1040 20.74 -38.93 9.72
N GLU A 1041 21.56 -38.28 8.90
CA GLU A 1041 22.31 -37.09 9.27
C GLU A 1041 21.50 -35.81 9.21
N ALA A 1042 20.40 -35.79 8.45
CA ALA A 1042 19.55 -34.62 8.24
C ALA A 1042 18.07 -35.01 8.16
N LEU A 1043 17.23 -34.08 8.59
CA LEU A 1043 15.80 -34.11 8.27
C LEU A 1043 15.61 -33.49 6.88
N VAL A 1044 15.22 -34.31 5.91
CA VAL A 1044 14.86 -33.84 4.56
C VAL A 1044 13.34 -33.73 4.47
N LEU A 1045 12.85 -32.51 4.34
CA LEU A 1045 11.45 -32.19 4.10
C LEU A 1045 11.26 -31.85 2.62
N ALA A 1046 10.12 -32.21 2.05
CA ALA A 1046 9.72 -31.84 0.71
C ALA A 1046 8.25 -31.42 0.74
N PHE A 1047 7.91 -30.35 0.05
CA PHE A 1047 6.57 -29.77 0.05
C PHE A 1047 6.33 -28.97 -1.23
N ASN A 1048 5.06 -28.87 -1.61
CA ASN A 1048 4.65 -27.97 -2.69
C ASN A 1048 4.75 -26.51 -2.21
N PRO A 1049 5.03 -25.56 -3.12
CA PRO A 1049 4.95 -24.15 -2.79
C PRO A 1049 3.54 -23.78 -2.29
N PRO A 1050 3.41 -22.72 -1.49
CA PRO A 1050 2.08 -22.23 -1.10
C PRO A 1050 1.27 -21.83 -2.36
N PRO A 1051 -0.07 -22.01 -2.35
CA PRO A 1051 -0.91 -21.57 -3.46
C PRO A 1051 -0.71 -20.08 -3.79
N ILE A 1052 -0.52 -19.27 -2.74
CA ILE A 1052 -0.28 -17.83 -2.84
C ILE A 1052 1.04 -17.52 -2.14
N PHE A 1053 2.06 -17.16 -2.92
CA PHE A 1053 3.35 -16.70 -2.39
C PHE A 1053 3.17 -15.45 -1.53
N GLY A 1054 3.80 -15.46 -0.35
CA GLY A 1054 3.79 -14.33 0.58
C GLY A 1054 2.75 -14.37 1.69
N LEU A 1055 1.81 -15.34 1.68
CA LEU A 1055 1.01 -15.67 2.87
C LEU A 1055 1.74 -16.62 3.84
N GLY A 1056 2.76 -17.31 3.36
CA GLY A 1056 3.61 -18.23 4.11
C GLY A 1056 4.78 -18.70 3.26
N THR A 1057 5.72 -19.43 3.87
CA THR A 1057 6.92 -19.97 3.19
C THR A 1057 6.71 -21.40 2.67
N ALA A 1058 5.71 -22.12 3.18
CA ALA A 1058 5.35 -23.48 2.77
C ALA A 1058 3.82 -23.67 2.72
N GLY A 1059 3.37 -24.69 2.00
CA GLY A 1059 2.00 -25.18 2.13
C GLY A 1059 1.71 -25.74 3.53
N GLY A 1060 0.43 -25.75 3.92
CA GLY A 1060 -0.01 -26.19 5.24
C GLY A 1060 -0.40 -25.04 6.16
N PHE A 1061 -0.08 -25.16 7.46
CA PHE A 1061 -0.38 -24.13 8.46
C PHE A 1061 0.89 -23.74 9.23
N GLU A 1062 0.97 -22.47 9.59
CA GLU A 1062 2.04 -21.90 10.40
C GLU A 1062 1.42 -21.16 11.60
N PHE A 1063 1.98 -21.35 12.78
CA PHE A 1063 1.59 -20.57 13.95
C PHE A 1063 2.80 -20.39 14.87
N TYR A 1064 2.80 -19.29 15.63
CA TYR A 1064 3.89 -18.93 16.51
C TYR A 1064 3.50 -19.15 17.97
N LEU A 1065 4.24 -20.03 18.65
CA LEU A 1065 4.11 -20.20 20.10
C LEU A 1065 4.93 -19.14 20.82
N GLN A 1066 4.27 -18.23 21.53
CA GLN A 1066 4.92 -17.11 22.22
C GLN A 1066 4.96 -17.34 23.74
N ASN A 1067 6.13 -17.10 24.35
CA ASN A 1067 6.23 -16.99 25.80
C ASN A 1067 6.03 -15.53 26.23
N ARG A 1068 5.01 -15.26 27.06
CA ARG A 1068 4.73 -13.93 27.64
C ARG A 1068 5.05 -13.83 29.13
N GLY A 1069 5.54 -14.92 29.73
CA GLY A 1069 5.89 -15.00 31.15
C GLY A 1069 7.39 -15.19 31.37
N GLU A 1070 7.75 -15.55 32.60
CA GLU A 1070 9.14 -15.79 33.00
C GLU A 1070 9.68 -17.13 32.44
N GLY A 1071 11.01 -17.30 32.42
CA GLY A 1071 11.69 -18.56 32.08
C GLY A 1071 12.35 -18.62 30.69
N GLY A 1072 12.25 -17.55 29.89
CA GLY A 1072 13.03 -17.35 28.66
C GLY A 1072 12.95 -18.49 27.64
N ALA A 1073 14.02 -18.68 26.86
CA ALA A 1073 14.09 -19.70 25.80
C ALA A 1073 13.98 -21.14 26.35
N LYS A 1074 14.59 -21.43 27.50
CA LYS A 1074 14.58 -22.79 28.08
C LYS A 1074 13.15 -23.26 28.39
N ARG A 1075 12.33 -22.40 29.02
CA ARG A 1075 10.94 -22.71 29.32
C ARG A 1075 10.11 -22.89 28.05
N LEU A 1076 10.34 -22.04 27.04
CA LEU A 1076 9.68 -22.16 25.73
C LEU A 1076 10.01 -23.50 25.06
N GLN A 1077 11.25 -23.99 25.17
CA GLN A 1077 11.63 -25.30 24.63
C GLN A 1077 10.88 -26.45 25.31
N GLU A 1078 10.79 -26.46 26.64
CA GLU A 1078 10.05 -27.48 27.38
C GLU A 1078 8.58 -27.53 26.96
N VAL A 1079 7.92 -26.37 26.89
CA VAL A 1079 6.50 -26.27 26.50
C VAL A 1079 6.31 -26.64 25.03
N SER A 1080 7.22 -26.22 24.15
CA SER A 1080 7.18 -26.59 22.73
C SER A 1080 7.27 -28.10 22.55
N GLN A 1081 8.17 -28.78 23.27
CA GLN A 1081 8.28 -30.25 23.19
C GLN A 1081 7.01 -30.95 23.70
N GLN A 1082 6.41 -30.47 24.79
CA GLN A 1082 5.14 -31.00 25.28
C GLN A 1082 4.01 -30.81 24.26
N PHE A 1083 3.93 -29.62 23.66
CA PHE A 1083 2.97 -29.32 22.61
C PHE A 1083 3.16 -30.24 21.40
N MET A 1084 4.39 -30.42 20.91
CA MET A 1084 4.70 -31.32 19.80
C MET A 1084 4.36 -32.79 20.10
N GLY A 1085 4.61 -33.24 21.33
CA GLY A 1085 4.24 -34.58 21.80
C GLY A 1085 2.72 -34.80 21.85
N ALA A 1086 1.94 -33.75 22.09
CA ALA A 1086 0.47 -33.80 22.00
C ALA A 1086 -0.02 -33.71 20.55
N ALA A 1087 0.57 -32.83 19.74
CA ALA A 1087 0.21 -32.61 18.35
C ALA A 1087 0.40 -33.86 17.49
N SER A 1088 1.51 -34.58 17.68
CA SER A 1088 1.81 -35.84 16.97
C SER A 1088 0.83 -36.98 17.25
N LYS A 1089 0.07 -36.94 18.35
CA LYS A 1089 -0.97 -37.93 18.69
C LYS A 1089 -2.33 -37.61 18.05
N SER A 1090 -2.52 -36.40 17.53
CA SER A 1090 -3.78 -35.98 16.92
C SER A 1090 -3.98 -36.67 15.57
N LYS A 1091 -5.19 -37.17 15.31
CA LYS A 1091 -5.56 -37.69 13.99
C LYS A 1091 -5.87 -36.59 12.97
N LEU A 1092 -6.02 -35.34 13.43
CA LEU A 1092 -6.29 -34.17 12.58
C LEU A 1092 -5.01 -33.53 12.02
N LEU A 1093 -3.86 -33.80 12.65
CA LEU A 1093 -2.60 -33.18 12.32
C LEU A 1093 -1.65 -34.24 11.78
N GLY A 1094 -0.98 -33.96 10.66
CA GLY A 1094 0.06 -34.80 10.10
C GLY A 1094 1.35 -34.00 9.98
N GLY A 1095 2.50 -34.62 10.31
CA GLY A 1095 3.81 -34.04 10.01
C GLY A 1095 4.14 -32.72 10.71
N VAL A 1096 3.52 -32.40 11.85
CA VAL A 1096 3.83 -31.18 12.61
C VAL A 1096 5.31 -31.20 13.03
N GLN A 1097 6.04 -30.13 12.76
CA GLN A 1097 7.43 -29.95 13.15
C GLN A 1097 7.64 -28.56 13.74
N THR A 1098 8.65 -28.41 14.60
CA THR A 1098 9.16 -27.10 15.02
C THR A 1098 10.59 -26.92 14.51
N LEU A 1099 10.85 -25.79 13.88
CA LEU A 1099 12.17 -25.41 13.37
C LEU A 1099 12.97 -24.60 14.40
N TRP A 1100 12.34 -24.20 15.50
CA TRP A 1100 12.97 -23.47 16.58
C TRP A 1100 13.57 -24.45 17.60
N ARG A 1101 14.83 -24.23 17.97
CA ARG A 1101 15.55 -25.02 18.97
C ARG A 1101 16.43 -24.10 19.81
N ALA A 1102 16.42 -24.27 21.12
CA ALA A 1102 17.33 -23.58 22.04
C ALA A 1102 18.59 -24.38 22.40
N SER A 1103 18.82 -25.52 21.73
CA SER A 1103 19.90 -26.47 22.03
C SER A 1103 21.18 -26.30 21.19
N SER A 1104 21.40 -25.13 20.60
CA SER A 1104 22.62 -24.91 19.82
C SER A 1104 23.85 -24.90 20.73
N PRO A 1105 24.93 -25.63 20.40
CA PRO A 1105 26.14 -25.64 21.21
C PRO A 1105 26.79 -24.25 21.21
N GLN A 1106 27.01 -23.68 22.38
CA GLN A 1106 27.65 -22.38 22.57
C GLN A 1106 28.76 -22.48 23.62
N LEU A 1107 29.83 -21.72 23.41
CA LEU A 1107 30.91 -21.56 24.39
C LEU A 1107 30.83 -20.15 24.98
N TYR A 1108 30.71 -20.07 26.31
CA TYR A 1108 30.74 -18.81 27.04
C TYR A 1108 32.15 -18.54 27.54
N VAL A 1109 32.73 -17.41 27.13
CA VAL A 1109 34.05 -16.95 27.59
C VAL A 1109 33.83 -15.96 28.73
N ASP A 1110 34.13 -16.39 29.95
CA ASP A 1110 34.07 -15.53 31.14
C ASP A 1110 35.36 -14.72 31.28
N VAL A 1111 35.26 -13.40 31.11
CA VAL A 1111 36.40 -12.48 31.21
C VAL A 1111 36.45 -11.89 32.61
N ASP A 1112 37.42 -12.33 33.41
CA ASP A 1112 37.71 -11.76 34.73
C ASP A 1112 38.29 -10.34 34.59
N ARG A 1113 37.41 -9.35 34.74
CA ARG A 1113 37.74 -7.93 34.59
C ARG A 1113 38.66 -7.42 35.69
N GLU A 1114 38.52 -7.94 36.91
CA GLU A 1114 39.36 -7.54 38.05
C GLU A 1114 40.79 -7.99 37.82
N ARG A 1115 40.96 -9.25 37.42
CA ARG A 1115 42.28 -9.80 37.08
C ARG A 1115 42.88 -9.13 35.86
N ALA A 1116 42.09 -8.83 34.82
CA ALA A 1116 42.57 -8.09 33.64
C ALA A 1116 43.13 -6.71 34.04
N LYS A 1117 42.38 -5.94 34.85
CA LYS A 1117 42.83 -4.63 35.33
C LYS A 1117 44.03 -4.73 36.28
N ALA A 1118 44.08 -5.74 37.15
CA ALA A 1118 45.23 -5.97 38.04
C ALA A 1118 46.53 -6.29 37.28
N LEU A 1119 46.41 -6.96 36.13
CA LEU A 1119 47.54 -7.25 35.22
C LEU A 1119 47.88 -6.09 34.27
N GLY A 1120 47.17 -4.96 34.37
CA GLY A 1120 47.36 -3.81 33.48
C GLY A 1120 46.86 -4.00 32.06
N VAL A 1121 46.04 -5.02 31.80
CA VAL A 1121 45.47 -5.31 30.48
C VAL A 1121 44.16 -4.52 30.31
N PRO A 1122 44.04 -3.65 29.29
CA PRO A 1122 42.78 -2.99 28.97
C PRO A 1122 41.70 -4.02 28.60
N VAL A 1123 40.53 -3.91 29.20
CA VAL A 1123 39.44 -4.89 29.02
C VAL A 1123 38.95 -4.88 27.57
N ASP A 1124 38.92 -3.71 26.94
CA ASP A 1124 38.60 -3.51 25.53
C ASP A 1124 39.57 -4.23 24.59
N GLU A 1125 40.87 -4.26 24.90
CA GLU A 1125 41.85 -5.02 24.11
C GLU A 1125 41.59 -6.54 24.15
N VAL A 1126 41.14 -7.08 25.28
CA VAL A 1126 40.77 -8.49 25.40
C VAL A 1126 39.63 -8.84 24.44
N PHE A 1127 38.56 -8.05 24.45
CA PHE A 1127 37.41 -8.26 23.56
C PHE A 1127 37.75 -8.02 22.09
N ASN A 1128 38.56 -6.99 21.77
CA ASN A 1128 39.04 -6.75 20.41
C ASN A 1128 39.89 -7.92 19.90
N THR A 1129 40.74 -8.50 20.76
CA THR A 1129 41.55 -9.67 20.41
C THR A 1129 40.67 -10.90 20.14
N LEU A 1130 39.65 -11.15 20.97
CA LEU A 1130 38.68 -12.22 20.71
C LEU A 1130 37.94 -12.00 19.38
N ALA A 1131 37.45 -10.78 19.13
CA ALA A 1131 36.71 -10.44 17.92
C ALA A 1131 37.56 -10.56 16.63
N SER A 1132 38.85 -10.22 16.70
CA SER A 1132 39.79 -10.28 15.56
C SER A 1132 40.44 -11.64 15.32
N THR A 1133 40.30 -12.59 16.25
CA THR A 1133 40.86 -13.94 16.10
C THR A 1133 39.80 -15.02 15.93
N LEU A 1134 38.64 -14.88 16.58
CA LEU A 1134 37.53 -15.84 16.52
C LEU A 1134 36.33 -15.32 15.71
N GLY A 1135 36.23 -14.01 15.53
CA GLY A 1135 35.19 -13.36 14.73
C GLY A 1135 35.73 -12.79 13.42
N SER A 1136 35.00 -11.82 12.86
CA SER A 1136 35.46 -11.02 11.73
C SER A 1136 35.52 -9.56 12.19
N TYR A 1137 36.71 -9.00 12.25
CA TYR A 1137 36.91 -7.62 12.70
C TYR A 1137 37.03 -6.67 11.52
N TYR A 1138 36.08 -5.73 11.42
CA TYR A 1138 36.11 -4.69 10.39
C TYR A 1138 37.08 -3.57 10.76
N VAL A 1139 38.13 -3.39 9.93
CA VAL A 1139 39.13 -2.35 10.12
C VAL A 1139 38.74 -1.08 9.37
N ASN A 1140 38.75 -1.14 8.03
CA ASN A 1140 38.39 -0.06 7.10
C ASN A 1140 38.08 -0.63 5.70
N ASP A 1141 38.11 0.21 4.66
CA ASP A 1141 37.81 -0.19 3.29
C ASP A 1141 38.99 0.07 2.33
N PHE A 1142 38.93 -0.55 1.15
CA PHE A 1142 39.84 -0.34 0.03
C PHE A 1142 39.09 -0.22 -1.30
N ASN A 1143 39.74 0.32 -2.34
CA ASN A 1143 39.09 0.57 -3.63
C ASN A 1143 39.71 -0.32 -4.72
N LYS A 1144 38.88 -1.10 -5.44
CA LYS A 1144 39.31 -1.97 -6.55
C LYS A 1144 38.18 -2.16 -7.56
N TYR A 1145 38.51 -2.13 -8.85
CA TYR A 1145 37.55 -2.28 -9.96
C TYR A 1145 36.35 -1.30 -9.91
N GLY A 1146 36.58 -0.07 -9.43
CA GLY A 1146 35.53 0.95 -9.33
C GLY A 1146 34.52 0.76 -8.18
N ARG A 1147 34.75 -0.21 -7.28
CA ARG A 1147 33.96 -0.42 -6.06
C ARG A 1147 34.82 -0.27 -4.81
N THR A 1148 34.14 -0.01 -3.69
CA THR A 1148 34.72 -0.02 -2.34
C THR A 1148 34.44 -1.38 -1.71
N TRP A 1149 35.48 -1.99 -1.15
CA TRP A 1149 35.47 -3.33 -0.56
C TRP A 1149 36.03 -3.27 0.85
N GLN A 1150 35.66 -4.22 1.71
CA GLN A 1150 36.04 -4.19 3.12
C GLN A 1150 37.42 -4.82 3.37
N VAL A 1151 38.11 -4.34 4.39
CA VAL A 1151 39.30 -4.96 4.98
C VAL A 1151 38.91 -5.60 6.31
N LEU A 1152 39.06 -6.92 6.38
CA LEU A 1152 38.63 -7.74 7.50
C LEU A 1152 39.82 -8.52 8.05
N MET A 1153 39.94 -8.56 9.37
CA MET A 1153 40.87 -9.42 10.10
C MET A 1153 40.13 -10.63 10.66
#